data_AF-A0A815MX08-F1
#
_entry.id   AF-A0A815MX08-F1
#
_cell.length_a   1.000
_cell.length_b   1.000
_cell.length_c   1.000
_cell.angle_alpha   90.00
_cell.angle_beta   90.00
_cell.angle_gamma   90.00
#
_symmetry.space_group_name_H-M   'P 1'
#
loop_
_entity.id
_entity.type
_entity.pdbx_description
1 polymer ?
#
loop_
_entity_poly.entity_id
_entity_poly.type
_entity_poly.pdbx_seq_one_letter_code
_entity_poly.pdbx_strand_id
1 'polypeptide(L)'
;MLIDTEGLFSSEKGDEEYDRRLILFCLAMSHLVIINVAGEIDMNLKKMLILCTDSFQKMGVSKIARPSVHVILNRRDNVNVEDNSSVIQIIKKDLNSDSLDQQIELNENTFHALPQAFKKISLGDTINMPSLLQTDPTFINMAQDLCEKLIEAGIKTSKEHNKELFDPIQWLSMADTVLDILRKFPDMTYFNDIHERKQYDSIREWIRDELKKTFTGDLRKKLLARALKEDEIGIKSIFTNEFARLKLSLMNELEKKLTNEKATKDVRKRCKTFLEVQIDSLQCCWTDSALMDKESNELKKLIETGENQLNKTIRDTIEAVLGNQCDKLQQLVPNVDQQFLNDLKGENRRRVQAIAQNAGDIFDKIWNNAYPRLTAGFNHDTQCKSASKFVYGSYNIFEKSNLPDFTSVMPFLTIITHNIDEQSKDASNASESESSPNNEQIFDEIQKACIHNMSKHPLLEEHQFQNRTLSTYTRDTIETFKYLNVQTLLDKYDRYHSKGTTDRWSPDFHLHLKRCIVECDLTSEHFLSSTGTCRTFWNIKKSFDELLDDIRGKIILSGDDSRVVDIELVQELVGVVLTHIDKIDSELETFNLSASKHYLGAIHTYSVLILTKFYYDEQWHSFEQLLQKVQQKKDDLRAYFIAMVTQDQQSDPRFAAVLANSIFTTVSQYCETEGAKKIHDRTADKSAFTQPSLLKKINSQIEEDLDKLRTDCDLILKWFTDKLDQSSNCGIDGFRKMTFINDIFTASNSSDNLSLINKGRCMSLLLRAQFKREHPIPKQIPVSRIIYSLTKKGENMVEELQKCFSKIPYPGEVPIIIEMMKDKFDFIYILNLHNFITSCKEELLGIRSKNQGQFSSATQSLNRLCWRIKETMLRRHCKATCCCCGSLCNADHEAFNNACVWV
;
A
#
# COMPACT_ATOMS: atom_id res chain seq x y z
N MET A 1 -28.14 4.21 -24.79
CA MET A 1 -27.53 2.87 -24.97
C MET A 1 -28.58 1.84 -24.59
N LEU A 2 -28.65 0.69 -25.29
CA LEU A 2 -29.54 -0.42 -24.98
C LEU A 2 -28.68 -1.65 -24.69
N ILE A 3 -28.99 -2.37 -23.62
CA ILE A 3 -28.33 -3.62 -23.24
C ILE A 3 -29.35 -4.73 -23.44
N ASP A 4 -29.03 -5.65 -24.34
CA ASP A 4 -29.79 -6.88 -24.50
C ASP A 4 -29.05 -8.02 -23.81
N THR A 5 -29.78 -8.84 -23.06
CA THR A 5 -29.21 -9.89 -22.23
C THR A 5 -29.64 -11.25 -22.73
N GLU A 6 -28.77 -12.26 -22.56
CA GLU A 6 -29.16 -13.65 -22.79
C GLU A 6 -30.37 -14.02 -21.90
N GLY A 7 -31.22 -14.93 -22.39
CA GLY A 7 -32.40 -15.36 -21.65
C GLY A 7 -32.03 -16.01 -20.32
N LEU A 8 -32.59 -15.47 -19.24
CA LEU A 8 -32.49 -16.04 -17.89
C LEU A 8 -33.13 -17.42 -17.85
N PHE A 9 -32.67 -18.30 -16.95
CA PHE A 9 -33.17 -19.66 -16.78
C PHE A 9 -33.05 -20.52 -18.06
N SER A 10 -32.05 -20.24 -18.90
CA SER A 10 -31.80 -21.05 -20.09
C SER A 10 -31.51 -22.50 -19.69
N SER A 11 -32.26 -23.44 -20.25
CA SER A 11 -32.04 -24.87 -20.05
C SER A 11 -30.65 -25.33 -20.54
N GLU A 12 -30.02 -24.57 -21.43
CA GLU A 12 -28.70 -24.89 -21.99
C GLU A 12 -27.55 -24.44 -21.08
N LYS A 13 -27.78 -23.46 -20.20
CA LYS A 13 -26.81 -22.87 -19.28
C LYS A 13 -27.45 -22.66 -17.90
N GLY A 14 -27.90 -23.74 -17.26
CA GLY A 14 -28.59 -23.74 -15.95
C GLY A 14 -27.73 -23.30 -14.75
N ASP A 15 -26.94 -22.23 -14.91
CA ASP A 15 -26.16 -21.58 -13.88
C ASP A 15 -26.98 -20.41 -13.30
N GLU A 16 -27.75 -20.69 -12.26
CA GLU A 16 -28.58 -19.67 -11.60
C GLU A 16 -27.74 -18.53 -10.98
N GLU A 17 -26.46 -18.77 -10.65
CA GLU A 17 -25.58 -17.72 -10.15
C GLU A 17 -25.21 -16.74 -11.27
N TYR A 18 -25.03 -17.23 -12.50
CA TYR A 18 -24.84 -16.36 -13.66
C TYR A 18 -26.06 -15.45 -13.90
N ASP A 19 -27.27 -16.01 -13.82
CA ASP A 19 -28.51 -15.23 -13.94
C ASP A 19 -28.60 -14.14 -12.87
N ARG A 20 -28.26 -14.47 -11.62
CA ARG A 20 -28.20 -13.50 -10.51
C ARG A 20 -27.17 -12.40 -10.77
N ARG A 21 -25.98 -12.73 -11.29
CA ARG A 21 -24.95 -11.74 -11.67
C ARG A 21 -25.42 -10.82 -12.77
N LEU A 22 -26.10 -11.36 -13.78
CA LEU A 22 -26.61 -10.61 -14.91
C LEU A 22 -27.70 -9.62 -14.48
N ILE A 23 -28.67 -10.06 -13.66
CA ILE A 23 -29.70 -9.17 -13.13
C ILE A 23 -29.08 -8.08 -12.24
N LEU A 24 -28.20 -8.46 -11.31
CA LEU A 24 -27.54 -7.50 -10.42
C LEU A 24 -26.72 -6.46 -11.20
N PHE A 25 -26.01 -6.88 -12.26
CA PHE A 25 -25.32 -5.98 -13.16
C PHE A 25 -26.29 -5.03 -13.87
N CYS A 26 -27.42 -5.52 -14.37
CA CYS A 26 -28.42 -4.70 -15.06
C CYS A 26 -29.06 -3.67 -14.13
N LEU A 27 -29.40 -4.05 -12.89
CA LEU A 27 -29.86 -3.13 -11.85
C LEU A 27 -28.81 -2.04 -11.56
N ALA A 28 -27.54 -2.44 -11.51
CA ALA A 28 -26.43 -1.54 -11.19
C ALA A 28 -26.07 -0.56 -12.32
N MET A 29 -26.38 -0.89 -13.58
CA MET A 29 -25.87 -0.16 -14.75
C MET A 29 -26.94 0.51 -15.62
N SER A 30 -28.22 0.42 -15.25
CA SER A 30 -29.34 0.88 -16.07
C SER A 30 -30.20 1.88 -15.32
N HIS A 31 -30.74 2.87 -16.03
CA HIS A 31 -31.81 3.73 -15.51
C HIS A 31 -33.17 3.02 -15.56
N LEU A 32 -33.33 2.12 -16.54
CA LEU A 32 -34.54 1.37 -16.77
C LEU A 32 -34.16 -0.07 -17.07
N VAL A 33 -34.80 -1.01 -16.38
CA VAL A 33 -34.62 -2.45 -16.54
C VAL A 33 -35.94 -3.06 -16.97
N ILE A 34 -35.92 -3.83 -18.06
CA ILE A 34 -37.11 -4.53 -18.58
C ILE A 34 -36.95 -6.02 -18.29
N ILE A 35 -37.88 -6.57 -17.51
CA ILE A 35 -37.97 -7.99 -17.22
C ILE A 35 -39.10 -8.57 -18.08
N ASN A 36 -38.74 -9.25 -19.17
CA ASN A 36 -39.69 -9.87 -20.08
C ASN A 36 -39.94 -11.33 -19.67
N VAL A 37 -41.17 -11.64 -19.29
CA VAL A 37 -41.60 -12.94 -18.76
C VAL A 37 -42.64 -13.54 -19.70
N ALA A 38 -42.51 -14.83 -20.03
CA ALA A 38 -43.55 -15.54 -20.76
C ALA A 38 -44.61 -16.07 -19.77
N GLY A 39 -45.84 -15.58 -19.88
CA GLY A 39 -46.96 -15.99 -19.02
C GLY A 39 -46.93 -15.29 -17.66
N GLU A 40 -46.83 -16.07 -16.59
CA GLU A 40 -46.93 -15.60 -15.20
C GLU A 40 -45.56 -15.46 -14.53
N ILE A 41 -45.48 -14.62 -13.49
CA ILE A 41 -44.27 -14.44 -12.70
C ILE A 41 -44.02 -15.69 -11.85
N ASP A 42 -42.96 -16.42 -12.18
CA ASP A 42 -42.43 -17.52 -11.39
C ASP A 42 -41.92 -17.03 -10.02
N MET A 43 -42.14 -17.84 -8.98
CA MET A 43 -41.56 -17.66 -7.65
C MET A 43 -40.03 -17.57 -7.67
N ASN A 44 -39.33 -18.26 -8.58
CA ASN A 44 -37.87 -18.17 -8.72
C ASN A 44 -37.44 -16.78 -9.19
N LEU A 45 -38.10 -16.22 -10.20
CA LEU A 45 -37.84 -14.86 -10.66
C LEU A 45 -38.09 -13.84 -9.53
N LYS A 46 -39.17 -14.03 -8.77
CA LYS A 46 -39.45 -13.21 -7.59
C LYS A 46 -38.31 -13.30 -6.56
N LYS A 47 -37.91 -14.50 -6.14
CA LYS A 47 -36.82 -14.70 -5.16
C LYS A 47 -35.52 -14.06 -5.65
N MET A 48 -35.21 -14.24 -6.93
CA MET A 48 -34.03 -13.68 -7.56
C MET A 48 -34.06 -12.15 -7.59
N LEU A 49 -35.19 -11.54 -7.97
CA LEU A 49 -35.31 -10.08 -8.00
C LEU A 49 -35.13 -9.48 -6.59
N ILE A 50 -35.76 -10.08 -5.57
CA ILE A 50 -35.63 -9.62 -4.18
C ILE A 50 -34.17 -9.77 -3.73
N LEU A 51 -33.54 -10.93 -3.96
CA LEU A 51 -32.14 -11.15 -3.62
C LEU A 51 -31.19 -10.18 -4.33
N CYS A 52 -31.36 -9.98 -5.64
CA CYS A 52 -30.55 -9.05 -6.40
C CYS A 52 -30.77 -7.59 -5.94
N THR A 53 -31.96 -7.25 -5.46
CA THR A 53 -32.22 -5.91 -4.89
C THR A 53 -31.51 -5.74 -3.54
N ASP A 54 -31.52 -6.75 -2.66
CA ASP A 54 -30.72 -6.75 -1.42
C ASP A 54 -29.22 -6.66 -1.73
N SER A 55 -28.75 -7.42 -2.72
CA SER A 55 -27.35 -7.33 -3.17
C SER A 55 -27.00 -5.97 -3.75
N PHE A 56 -27.92 -5.36 -4.50
CA PHE A 56 -27.74 -4.03 -5.08
C PHE A 56 -27.59 -2.96 -3.98
N GLN A 57 -28.41 -3.03 -2.93
CA GLN A 57 -28.24 -2.18 -1.75
C GLN A 57 -26.85 -2.36 -1.11
N LYS A 58 -26.41 -3.61 -0.95
CA LYS A 58 -25.14 -3.96 -0.31
C LYS A 58 -23.91 -3.62 -1.14
N MET A 59 -24.04 -3.45 -2.46
CA MET A 59 -22.95 -2.95 -3.28
C MET A 59 -22.49 -1.56 -2.82
N GLY A 60 -23.33 -0.80 -2.11
CA GLY A 60 -22.91 0.41 -1.38
C GLY A 60 -22.37 1.53 -2.28
N VAL A 61 -22.58 1.41 -3.58
CA VAL A 61 -22.17 2.44 -4.54
C VAL A 61 -23.24 3.52 -4.51
N SER A 62 -23.06 4.50 -3.61
CA SER A 62 -23.96 5.65 -3.40
C SER A 62 -24.26 6.47 -4.66
N LYS A 63 -23.52 6.20 -5.75
CA LYS A 63 -23.66 6.84 -7.07
C LYS A 63 -24.53 6.08 -8.05
N ILE A 64 -25.03 4.88 -7.75
CA ILE A 64 -25.88 4.17 -8.70
C ILE A 64 -27.30 4.74 -8.63
N ALA A 65 -27.81 5.17 -9.78
CA ALA A 65 -29.18 5.63 -9.92
C ALA A 65 -30.16 4.50 -9.57
N ARG A 66 -31.27 4.85 -8.89
CA ARG A 66 -32.36 3.93 -8.63
C ARG A 66 -33.02 3.52 -9.96
N PRO A 67 -32.87 2.27 -10.44
CA PRO A 67 -33.45 1.89 -11.72
C PRO A 67 -34.98 1.77 -11.62
N SER A 68 -35.69 2.17 -12.67
CA SER A 68 -37.09 1.79 -12.87
C SER A 68 -37.18 0.39 -13.45
N VAL A 69 -37.88 -0.51 -12.77
CA VAL A 69 -38.01 -1.91 -13.16
C VAL A 69 -39.40 -2.14 -13.74
N HIS A 70 -39.45 -2.45 -15.03
CA HIS A 70 -40.68 -2.76 -15.76
C HIS A 70 -40.79 -4.25 -16.04
N VAL A 71 -41.88 -4.88 -15.62
CA VAL A 71 -42.15 -6.30 -15.86
C VAL A 71 -43.17 -6.45 -16.97
N ILE A 72 -42.80 -7.16 -18.04
CA ILE A 72 -43.66 -7.41 -19.20
C ILE A 72 -44.08 -8.88 -19.18
N LEU A 73 -45.37 -9.13 -18.97
CA LEU A 73 -46.01 -10.45 -19.03
C LEU A 73 -46.48 -10.72 -20.46
N ASN A 74 -45.66 -11.39 -21.23
CA ASN A 74 -45.91 -11.68 -22.64
C ASN A 74 -46.73 -12.97 -22.79
N ARG A 75 -47.50 -13.09 -23.89
CA ARG A 75 -48.36 -14.25 -24.20
C ARG A 75 -49.47 -14.49 -23.17
N ARG A 76 -50.09 -13.41 -22.68
CA ARG A 76 -51.25 -13.51 -21.79
C ARG A 76 -52.55 -13.61 -22.59
N ASP A 77 -53.38 -14.59 -22.27
CA ASP A 77 -54.74 -14.69 -22.84
C ASP A 77 -55.65 -13.57 -22.31
N ASN A 78 -55.43 -13.18 -21.05
CA ASN A 78 -56.09 -12.06 -20.42
C ASN A 78 -55.08 -10.96 -20.10
N VAL A 79 -55.26 -9.82 -20.74
CA VAL A 79 -54.36 -8.67 -20.66
C VAL A 79 -54.72 -7.72 -19.50
N ASN A 80 -55.76 -8.04 -18.72
CA ASN A 80 -56.08 -7.28 -17.52
C ASN A 80 -54.98 -7.47 -16.46
N VAL A 81 -54.30 -6.38 -16.11
CA VAL A 81 -53.23 -6.37 -15.10
C VAL A 81 -53.81 -6.59 -13.69
N GLU A 82 -55.08 -6.25 -13.46
CA GLU A 82 -55.77 -6.44 -12.17
C GLU A 82 -55.80 -7.91 -11.74
N ASP A 83 -55.83 -8.84 -12.70
CA ASP A 83 -55.79 -10.28 -12.41
C ASP A 83 -54.45 -10.73 -11.83
N ASN A 84 -53.40 -9.92 -11.98
CA ASN A 84 -52.07 -10.14 -11.39
C ASN A 84 -51.82 -9.25 -10.16
N SER A 85 -52.81 -8.47 -9.72
CA SER A 85 -52.66 -7.54 -8.59
C SER A 85 -52.18 -8.25 -7.31
N SER A 86 -52.66 -9.47 -7.05
CA SER A 86 -52.26 -10.26 -5.88
C SER A 86 -50.75 -10.58 -5.89
N VAL A 87 -50.20 -10.99 -7.05
CA VAL A 87 -48.76 -11.28 -7.21
C VAL A 87 -47.93 -10.00 -7.11
N ILE A 88 -48.40 -8.91 -7.72
CA ILE A 88 -47.75 -7.58 -7.65
C ILE A 88 -47.67 -7.09 -6.20
N GLN A 89 -48.78 -7.17 -5.46
CA GLN A 89 -48.83 -6.78 -4.04
C GLN A 89 -47.91 -7.65 -3.18
N ILE A 90 -47.79 -8.94 -3.49
CA ILE A 90 -46.87 -9.84 -2.79
C ILE A 90 -45.41 -9.43 -3.05
N ILE A 91 -45.02 -9.15 -4.29
CA ILE A 91 -43.65 -8.69 -4.62
C ILE A 91 -43.34 -7.38 -3.92
N LYS A 92 -44.27 -6.41 -3.97
CA LYS A 92 -44.16 -5.13 -3.25
C LYS A 92 -44.00 -5.33 -1.76
N LYS A 93 -44.84 -6.17 -1.15
CA LYS A 93 -44.80 -6.45 0.29
C LYS A 93 -43.45 -7.02 0.70
N ASP A 94 -42.91 -7.96 -0.08
CA ASP A 94 -41.63 -8.58 0.23
C ASP A 94 -40.46 -7.60 0.06
N LEU A 95 -40.48 -6.74 -0.96
CA LEU A 95 -39.50 -5.65 -1.10
C LEU A 95 -39.60 -4.63 0.05
N ASN A 96 -40.80 -4.25 0.45
CA ASN A 96 -41.02 -3.31 1.56
C ASN A 96 -40.54 -3.88 2.91
N SER A 97 -40.64 -5.19 3.11
CA SER A 97 -40.31 -5.84 4.39
C SER A 97 -38.85 -5.63 4.81
N ASP A 98 -37.95 -5.40 3.84
CA ASP A 98 -36.53 -5.19 4.03
C ASP A 98 -36.07 -3.78 3.56
N SER A 99 -37.01 -2.83 3.36
CA SER A 99 -36.73 -1.48 2.81
C SER A 99 -36.04 -1.49 1.44
N LEU A 100 -36.19 -2.58 0.68
CA LEU A 100 -35.60 -2.78 -0.65
C LEU A 100 -36.34 -1.98 -1.72
N ASP A 101 -37.59 -1.59 -1.44
CA ASP A 101 -38.40 -0.73 -2.29
C ASP A 101 -37.77 0.65 -2.52
N GLN A 102 -36.87 1.09 -1.66
CA GLN A 102 -36.12 2.33 -1.84
C GLN A 102 -35.03 2.22 -2.92
N GLN A 103 -34.62 0.99 -3.26
CA GLN A 103 -33.47 0.72 -4.13
C GLN A 103 -33.87 0.59 -5.60
N ILE A 104 -35.12 0.22 -5.90
CA ILE A 104 -35.66 0.11 -7.26
C ILE A 104 -37.02 0.79 -7.35
N GLU A 105 -37.37 1.39 -8.48
CA GLU A 105 -38.73 1.89 -8.72
C GLU A 105 -39.57 0.75 -9.34
N LEU A 106 -40.39 0.11 -8.50
CA LEU A 106 -41.32 -0.95 -8.91
C LEU A 106 -42.71 -0.64 -8.33
N ASN A 107 -43.67 -0.32 -9.19
CA ASN A 107 -45.03 0.05 -8.80
C ASN A 107 -46.07 -0.61 -9.72
N GLU A 108 -47.37 -0.40 -9.48
CA GLU A 108 -48.41 -1.05 -10.31
C GLU A 108 -48.35 -0.65 -11.78
N ASN A 109 -47.91 0.57 -12.07
CA ASN A 109 -47.78 1.09 -13.44
C ASN A 109 -46.54 0.53 -14.17
N THR A 110 -45.65 -0.17 -13.47
CA THR A 110 -44.48 -0.81 -14.09
C THR A 110 -44.74 -2.27 -14.49
N PHE A 111 -45.94 -2.80 -14.25
CA PHE A 111 -46.38 -4.11 -14.75
C PHE A 111 -47.23 -3.96 -16.01
N HIS A 112 -46.84 -4.68 -17.05
CA HIS A 112 -47.46 -4.62 -18.37
C HIS A 112 -47.82 -6.04 -18.81
N ALA A 113 -48.98 -6.23 -19.42
CA ALA A 113 -49.36 -7.50 -20.04
C ALA A 113 -49.46 -7.30 -21.55
N LEU A 114 -48.94 -8.26 -22.31
CA LEU A 114 -49.05 -8.29 -23.76
C LEU A 114 -49.69 -9.60 -24.22
N PRO A 115 -50.61 -9.56 -25.21
CA PRO A 115 -51.17 -10.76 -25.80
C PRO A 115 -50.12 -11.50 -26.63
N GLN A 116 -50.47 -12.68 -27.13
CA GLN A 116 -49.58 -13.43 -28.02
C GLN A 116 -49.29 -12.63 -29.30
N ALA A 117 -48.00 -12.37 -29.54
CA ALA A 117 -47.55 -11.55 -30.69
C ALA A 117 -47.94 -12.16 -32.05
N PHE A 118 -47.87 -13.48 -32.17
CA PHE A 118 -48.06 -14.17 -33.45
C PHE A 118 -49.23 -15.14 -33.38
N LYS A 119 -50.16 -14.99 -34.32
CA LYS A 119 -51.22 -15.97 -34.59
C LYS A 119 -50.79 -16.85 -35.76
N LYS A 120 -50.89 -18.17 -35.56
CA LYS A 120 -50.70 -19.15 -36.65
C LYS A 120 -51.93 -19.11 -37.53
N ILE A 121 -51.75 -18.81 -38.80
CA ILE A 121 -52.81 -18.85 -39.80
C ILE A 121 -52.59 -20.10 -40.65
N SER A 122 -53.53 -21.05 -40.55
CA SER A 122 -53.56 -22.21 -41.42
C SER A 122 -53.99 -21.76 -42.82
N LEU A 123 -53.11 -21.91 -43.82
CA LEU A 123 -53.40 -21.62 -45.22
C LEU A 123 -54.14 -22.80 -45.86
N GLY A 124 -55.33 -23.12 -45.35
CA GLY A 124 -56.19 -24.18 -45.86
C GLY A 124 -55.69 -25.61 -45.60
N ASP A 125 -56.63 -26.56 -45.54
CA ASP A 125 -56.37 -27.97 -45.17
C ASP A 125 -55.69 -28.80 -46.28
N THR A 126 -55.45 -28.22 -47.45
CA THR A 126 -55.16 -29.01 -48.66
C THR A 126 -53.69 -29.32 -48.93
N ILE A 127 -52.73 -28.69 -48.26
CA ILE A 127 -51.29 -28.98 -48.45
C ILE A 127 -50.54 -28.71 -47.14
N ASN A 128 -49.59 -29.57 -46.75
CA ASN A 128 -48.62 -29.37 -45.63
C ASN A 128 -47.72 -28.13 -45.86
N MET A 129 -48.31 -26.94 -45.94
CA MET A 129 -47.61 -25.68 -46.02
C MET A 129 -47.25 -25.21 -44.60
N PRO A 130 -46.05 -24.68 -44.38
CA PRO A 130 -45.69 -24.07 -43.10
C PRO A 130 -46.69 -22.94 -42.78
N SER A 131 -47.24 -22.94 -41.57
CA SER A 131 -48.16 -21.91 -41.10
C SER A 131 -47.52 -20.52 -41.23
N LEU A 132 -48.20 -19.57 -41.88
CA LEU A 132 -47.78 -18.17 -41.84
C LEU A 132 -48.05 -17.63 -40.42
N LEU A 133 -47.05 -16.95 -39.86
CA LEU A 133 -47.19 -16.19 -38.63
C LEU A 133 -47.65 -14.78 -39.01
N GLN A 134 -48.88 -14.41 -38.63
CA GLN A 134 -49.33 -13.03 -38.72
C GLN A 134 -49.22 -12.39 -37.34
N THR A 135 -48.62 -11.19 -37.27
CA THR A 135 -48.60 -10.41 -36.04
C THR A 135 -50.01 -9.97 -35.67
N ASP A 136 -50.41 -10.20 -34.42
CA ASP A 136 -51.72 -9.79 -33.92
C ASP A 136 -51.80 -8.24 -33.88
N PRO A 137 -52.78 -7.61 -34.56
CA PRO A 137 -52.96 -6.15 -34.50
C PRO A 137 -53.12 -5.62 -33.06
N THR A 138 -53.73 -6.40 -32.18
CA THR A 138 -53.89 -6.06 -30.76
C THR A 138 -52.53 -5.99 -30.08
N PHE A 139 -51.64 -6.94 -30.36
CA PHE A 139 -50.27 -6.91 -29.86
C PHE A 139 -49.53 -5.67 -30.35
N ILE A 140 -49.65 -5.31 -31.64
CA ILE A 140 -48.97 -4.14 -32.22
C ILE A 140 -49.37 -2.86 -31.48
N ASN A 141 -50.67 -2.61 -31.33
CA ASN A 141 -51.17 -1.41 -30.66
C ASN A 141 -50.69 -1.34 -29.20
N MET A 142 -50.78 -2.45 -28.46
CA MET A 142 -50.33 -2.49 -27.07
C MET A 142 -48.82 -2.38 -26.90
N ALA A 143 -48.05 -2.95 -27.84
CA ALA A 143 -46.60 -2.82 -27.86
C ALA A 143 -46.16 -1.39 -28.16
N GLN A 144 -46.88 -0.67 -29.03
CA GLN A 144 -46.63 0.75 -29.29
C GLN A 144 -46.88 1.61 -28.05
N ASP A 145 -48.04 1.47 -27.40
CA ASP A 145 -48.36 2.15 -26.14
C ASP A 145 -47.31 1.85 -25.05
N LEU A 146 -46.86 0.60 -24.97
CA LEU A 146 -45.83 0.19 -24.02
C LEU A 146 -44.48 0.84 -24.34
N CYS A 147 -44.08 0.89 -25.61
CA CYS A 147 -42.84 1.55 -26.02
C CYS A 147 -42.82 3.02 -25.63
N GLU A 148 -43.93 3.74 -25.85
CA GLU A 148 -44.07 5.13 -25.45
C GLU A 148 -43.88 5.30 -23.93
N LYS A 149 -44.58 4.48 -23.13
CA LYS A 149 -44.44 4.48 -21.66
C LYS A 149 -43.01 4.18 -21.19
N LEU A 150 -42.33 3.21 -21.81
CA LEU A 150 -40.95 2.85 -21.45
C LEU A 150 -39.96 3.98 -21.80
N ILE A 151 -40.15 4.65 -22.94
CA ILE A 151 -39.32 5.79 -23.34
C ILE A 151 -39.53 6.96 -22.36
N GLU A 152 -40.79 7.28 -22.03
CA GLU A 152 -41.10 8.34 -21.06
C GLU A 152 -40.49 8.05 -19.68
N ALA A 153 -40.64 6.82 -19.18
CA ALA A 153 -40.04 6.39 -17.93
C ALA A 153 -38.51 6.51 -17.96
N GLY A 154 -37.87 6.02 -19.03
CA GLY A 154 -36.42 6.14 -19.20
C GLY A 154 -35.94 7.59 -19.22
N ILE A 155 -36.64 8.48 -19.92
CA ILE A 155 -36.34 9.93 -19.95
C ILE A 155 -36.50 10.55 -18.56
N LYS A 156 -37.56 10.21 -17.83
CA LYS A 156 -37.82 10.73 -16.49
C LYS A 156 -36.72 10.30 -15.51
N THR A 157 -36.44 9.00 -15.41
CA THR A 157 -35.41 8.49 -14.48
C THR A 157 -34.03 9.06 -14.84
N SER A 158 -33.73 9.18 -16.13
CA SER A 158 -32.49 9.78 -16.63
C SER A 158 -32.37 11.27 -16.24
N LYS A 159 -33.45 12.05 -16.27
CA LYS A 159 -33.42 13.47 -15.83
C LYS A 159 -33.28 13.62 -14.32
N GLU A 160 -33.85 12.71 -13.56
CA GLU A 160 -33.87 12.76 -12.09
C GLU A 160 -32.55 12.28 -11.45
N HIS A 161 -31.75 11.49 -12.18
CA HIS A 161 -30.59 10.79 -11.60
C HIS A 161 -29.27 11.07 -12.36
N ASN A 162 -28.16 10.96 -11.63
CA ASN A 162 -26.75 11.22 -11.99
C ASN A 162 -26.41 11.46 -13.47
N LYS A 163 -25.89 12.67 -13.76
CA LYS A 163 -25.25 13.04 -15.03
C LYS A 163 -24.10 12.11 -15.44
N GLU A 164 -23.54 11.33 -14.50
CA GLU A 164 -22.38 10.46 -14.74
C GLU A 164 -22.69 9.28 -15.70
N LEU A 165 -23.93 8.76 -15.74
CA LEU A 165 -24.29 7.66 -16.65
C LEU A 165 -24.60 8.13 -18.08
N PHE A 166 -24.55 9.44 -18.35
CA PHE A 166 -24.78 10.00 -19.69
C PHE A 166 -23.53 9.99 -20.55
N ASP A 167 -22.34 10.01 -19.94
CA ASP A 167 -21.08 9.89 -20.66
C ASP A 167 -20.76 8.40 -20.86
N PRO A 168 -20.68 7.91 -22.12
CA PRO A 168 -20.32 6.53 -22.39
C PRO A 168 -19.00 6.09 -21.75
N ILE A 169 -18.03 6.99 -21.58
CA ILE A 169 -16.74 6.66 -20.96
C ILE A 169 -16.91 6.41 -19.47
N GLN A 170 -17.67 7.27 -18.78
CA GLN A 170 -17.99 7.09 -17.37
C GLN A 170 -18.87 5.87 -17.13
N TRP A 171 -19.84 5.62 -18.03
CA TRP A 171 -20.64 4.40 -18.00
C TRP A 171 -19.75 3.14 -18.09
N LEU A 172 -18.79 3.10 -19.02
CA LEU A 172 -17.86 1.97 -19.16
C LEU A 172 -16.97 1.80 -17.91
N SER A 173 -16.46 2.90 -17.35
CA SER A 173 -15.66 2.86 -16.12
C SER A 173 -16.47 2.34 -14.92
N MET A 174 -17.74 2.73 -14.82
CA MET A 174 -18.64 2.23 -13.79
C MET A 174 -18.98 0.76 -14.04
N ALA A 175 -19.24 0.36 -15.28
CA ALA A 175 -19.49 -1.04 -15.65
C ALA A 175 -18.33 -1.95 -15.26
N ASP A 176 -17.09 -1.54 -15.56
CA ASP A 176 -15.89 -2.27 -15.16
C ASP A 176 -15.79 -2.39 -13.63
N THR A 177 -16.06 -1.29 -12.91
CA THR A 177 -16.08 -1.28 -11.44
C THR A 177 -17.13 -2.24 -10.87
N VAL A 178 -18.34 -2.23 -11.41
CA VAL A 178 -19.45 -3.11 -11.01
C VAL A 178 -19.09 -4.58 -11.29
N LEU A 179 -18.54 -4.90 -12.45
CA LEU A 179 -18.08 -6.25 -12.78
C LEU A 179 -16.98 -6.72 -11.83
N ASP A 180 -16.04 -5.83 -11.49
CA ASP A 180 -14.98 -6.11 -10.54
C ASP A 180 -15.53 -6.37 -9.13
N ILE A 181 -16.56 -5.64 -8.71
CA ILE A 181 -17.29 -5.84 -7.45
C ILE A 181 -17.96 -7.22 -7.46
N LEU A 182 -18.71 -7.56 -8.52
CA LEU A 182 -19.35 -8.88 -8.68
C LEU A 182 -18.35 -10.04 -8.64
N ARG A 183 -17.17 -9.87 -9.24
CA ARG A 183 -16.09 -10.88 -9.22
C ARG A 183 -15.44 -11.04 -7.85
N LYS A 184 -15.23 -9.92 -7.13
CA LYS A 184 -14.57 -9.92 -5.81
C LYS A 184 -15.49 -10.42 -4.69
N PHE A 185 -16.79 -10.19 -4.81
CA PHE A 185 -17.78 -10.55 -3.80
C PHE A 185 -18.82 -11.53 -4.36
N PRO A 186 -18.43 -12.78 -4.62
CA PRO A 186 -19.35 -13.80 -5.16
C PRO A 186 -20.54 -14.05 -4.24
N ASP A 187 -20.43 -13.73 -2.95
CA ASP A 187 -21.50 -13.83 -1.95
C ASP A 187 -22.74 -12.99 -2.31
N MET A 188 -22.57 -11.94 -3.15
CA MET A 188 -23.67 -11.14 -3.65
C MET A 188 -24.60 -11.91 -4.58
N THR A 189 -24.14 -12.99 -5.20
CA THR A 189 -24.93 -13.76 -6.17
C THR A 189 -24.98 -15.24 -5.86
N TYR A 190 -24.26 -15.69 -4.83
CA TYR A 190 -24.15 -17.11 -4.52
C TYR A 190 -25.44 -17.71 -3.94
N PHE A 191 -26.07 -17.04 -2.97
CA PHE A 191 -27.25 -17.55 -2.27
C PHE A 191 -28.45 -17.69 -3.21
N ASN A 192 -29.36 -18.62 -2.92
CA ASN A 192 -30.56 -18.81 -3.73
C ASN A 192 -31.68 -17.85 -3.33
N ASP A 193 -31.72 -17.45 -2.06
CA ASP A 193 -32.65 -16.44 -1.56
C ASP A 193 -32.07 -15.65 -0.37
N ILE A 194 -32.81 -14.61 0.03
CA ILE A 194 -32.44 -13.74 1.15
C ILE A 194 -32.41 -14.50 2.48
N HIS A 195 -33.22 -15.54 2.65
CA HIS A 195 -33.25 -16.29 3.90
C HIS A 195 -31.96 -17.07 4.11
N GLU A 196 -31.46 -17.74 3.07
CA GLU A 196 -30.15 -18.40 3.11
C GLU A 196 -29.02 -17.42 3.43
N ARG A 197 -29.05 -16.21 2.85
CA ARG A 197 -28.07 -15.16 3.16
C ARG A 197 -28.15 -14.72 4.62
N LYS A 198 -29.35 -14.36 5.10
CA LYS A 198 -29.57 -13.93 6.50
C LYS A 198 -29.13 -15.02 7.49
N GLN A 199 -29.41 -16.29 7.17
CA GLN A 199 -28.97 -17.43 7.95
C GLN A 199 -27.43 -17.56 7.95
N TYR A 200 -26.79 -17.44 6.78
CA TYR A 200 -25.33 -17.42 6.68
C TYR A 200 -24.70 -16.29 7.50
N ASP A 201 -25.23 -15.07 7.38
CA ASP A 201 -24.72 -13.90 8.11
C ASP A 201 -24.87 -14.10 9.64
N SER A 202 -26.01 -14.61 10.10
CA SER A 202 -26.25 -14.97 11.51
C SER A 202 -25.25 -16.00 12.04
N ILE A 203 -25.04 -17.10 11.31
CA ILE A 203 -24.08 -18.14 11.72
C ILE A 203 -22.64 -17.63 11.65
N ARG A 204 -22.34 -16.78 10.67
CA ARG A 204 -21.03 -16.15 10.52
C ARG A 204 -20.72 -15.25 11.71
N GLU A 205 -21.66 -14.42 12.17
CA GLU A 205 -21.51 -13.64 13.41
C GLU A 205 -21.31 -14.54 14.63
N TRP A 206 -22.10 -15.62 14.74
CA TRP A 206 -21.91 -16.59 15.81
C TRP A 206 -20.51 -17.24 15.78
N ILE A 207 -19.98 -17.60 14.61
CA ILE A 207 -18.61 -18.11 14.46
C ILE A 207 -17.59 -17.08 14.98
N ARG A 208 -17.79 -15.80 14.67
CA ARG A 208 -16.89 -14.72 15.10
C ARG A 208 -16.89 -14.59 16.62
N ASP A 209 -18.05 -14.67 17.25
CA ASP A 209 -18.19 -14.66 18.71
C ASP A 209 -17.58 -15.90 19.39
N GLU A 210 -17.68 -17.09 18.78
CA GLU A 210 -17.04 -18.27 19.37
C GLU A 210 -15.53 -18.27 19.18
N LEU A 211 -15.02 -17.72 18.07
CA LEU A 211 -13.59 -17.46 17.90
C LEU A 211 -13.08 -16.47 18.97
N LYS A 212 -13.85 -15.41 19.28
CA LYS A 212 -13.57 -14.45 20.37
C LYS A 212 -13.36 -15.13 21.71
N LYS A 213 -14.31 -15.99 22.07
CA LYS A 213 -14.36 -16.68 23.35
C LYS A 213 -13.26 -17.73 23.46
N THR A 214 -12.92 -18.37 22.35
CA THR A 214 -11.95 -19.46 22.30
C THR A 214 -10.51 -18.94 22.24
N PHE A 215 -10.21 -18.00 21.34
CA PHE A 215 -8.85 -17.51 21.07
C PHE A 215 -8.53 -16.23 21.86
N THR A 216 -8.54 -16.35 23.18
CA THR A 216 -8.27 -15.22 24.09
C THR A 216 -6.78 -14.82 24.13
N GLY A 217 -6.51 -13.57 24.53
CA GLY A 217 -5.14 -13.10 24.78
C GLY A 217 -4.39 -13.92 25.83
N ASP A 218 -5.09 -14.48 26.82
CA ASP A 218 -4.50 -15.34 27.84
C ASP A 218 -4.08 -16.70 27.28
N LEU A 219 -4.89 -17.30 26.41
CA LEU A 219 -4.50 -18.50 25.69
C LEU A 219 -3.25 -18.25 24.85
N ARG A 220 -3.20 -17.12 24.11
CA ARG A 220 -2.04 -16.73 23.32
C ARG A 220 -0.78 -16.62 24.18
N LYS A 221 -0.84 -15.89 25.30
CA LYS A 221 0.28 -15.72 26.23
C LYS A 221 0.79 -17.06 26.76
N LYS A 222 -0.12 -17.98 27.12
CA LYS A 222 0.24 -19.33 27.59
C LYS A 222 0.93 -20.15 26.51
N LEU A 223 0.43 -20.09 25.26
CA LEU A 223 1.04 -20.80 24.14
C LEU A 223 2.40 -20.22 23.76
N LEU A 224 2.54 -18.90 23.69
CA LEU A 224 3.83 -18.23 23.42
C LEU A 224 4.86 -18.57 24.50
N ALA A 225 4.50 -18.49 25.78
CA ALA A 225 5.40 -18.82 26.88
C ALA A 225 5.87 -20.30 26.86
N ARG A 226 5.05 -21.20 26.31
CA ARG A 226 5.42 -22.61 26.09
C ARG A 226 6.30 -22.75 24.85
N ALA A 227 5.91 -22.11 23.74
CA ALA A 227 6.58 -22.17 22.45
C ALA A 227 8.01 -21.62 22.50
N LEU A 228 8.25 -20.52 23.20
CA LEU A 228 9.57 -19.89 23.34
C LEU A 228 10.64 -20.75 24.04
N LYS A 229 10.24 -21.91 24.59
CA LYS A 229 11.16 -22.89 25.20
C LYS A 229 11.62 -23.98 24.22
N GLU A 230 11.02 -24.05 23.04
CA GLU A 230 11.24 -25.12 22.07
C GLU A 230 12.08 -24.67 20.87
N ASP A 231 12.53 -25.63 20.05
CA ASP A 231 13.09 -25.36 18.73
C ASP A 231 12.02 -24.89 17.72
N GLU A 232 12.40 -24.49 16.50
CA GLU A 232 11.43 -24.05 15.47
C GLU A 232 10.38 -25.15 15.17
N ILE A 233 10.80 -26.41 15.14
CA ILE A 233 9.94 -27.56 14.87
C ILE A 233 8.95 -27.76 16.02
N GLY A 234 9.42 -27.65 17.26
CA GLY A 234 8.61 -27.72 18.47
C GLY A 234 7.59 -26.59 18.58
N ILE A 235 7.96 -25.36 18.19
CA ILE A 235 7.02 -24.23 18.08
C ILE A 235 5.87 -24.59 17.13
N LYS A 236 6.19 -24.99 15.89
CA LYS A 236 5.17 -25.36 14.89
C LYS A 236 4.29 -26.51 15.39
N SER A 237 4.87 -27.50 16.06
CA SER A 237 4.15 -28.65 16.63
C SER A 237 3.18 -28.24 17.74
N ILE A 238 3.59 -27.34 18.66
CA ILE A 238 2.72 -26.84 19.74
C ILE A 238 1.49 -26.15 19.14
N PHE A 239 1.69 -25.21 18.21
CA PHE A 239 0.58 -24.49 17.60
C PHE A 239 -0.31 -25.41 16.77
N THR A 240 0.26 -26.32 15.98
CA THR A 240 -0.51 -27.29 15.18
C THR A 240 -1.40 -28.18 16.04
N ASN A 241 -0.86 -28.75 17.12
CA ASN A 241 -1.62 -29.64 17.99
C ASN A 241 -2.74 -28.90 18.74
N GLU A 242 -2.45 -27.70 19.26
CA GLU A 242 -3.45 -26.94 20.01
C GLU A 242 -4.57 -26.43 19.09
N PHE A 243 -4.22 -25.89 17.92
CA PHE A 243 -5.21 -25.43 16.95
C PHE A 243 -6.03 -26.59 16.38
N ALA A 244 -5.44 -27.77 16.13
CA ALA A 244 -6.20 -28.95 15.70
C ALA A 244 -7.24 -29.37 16.75
N ARG A 245 -6.88 -29.35 18.04
CA ARG A 245 -7.78 -29.65 19.15
C ARG A 245 -8.95 -28.66 19.23
N LEU A 246 -8.65 -27.36 19.15
CA LEU A 246 -9.66 -26.29 19.20
C LEU A 246 -10.55 -26.29 17.96
N LYS A 247 -9.98 -26.53 16.78
CA LYS A 247 -10.68 -26.69 15.51
C LYS A 247 -11.73 -27.79 15.57
N LEU A 248 -11.37 -28.96 16.10
CA LEU A 248 -12.33 -30.06 16.25
C LEU A 248 -13.49 -29.68 17.19
N SER A 249 -13.21 -29.00 18.31
CA SER A 249 -14.24 -28.54 19.25
C SER A 249 -15.20 -27.55 18.58
N LEU A 250 -14.67 -26.51 17.95
CA LEU A 250 -15.46 -25.48 17.27
C LEU A 250 -16.26 -26.05 16.08
N MET A 251 -15.71 -27.00 15.34
CA MET A 251 -16.43 -27.68 14.25
C MET A 251 -17.62 -28.48 14.77
N ASN A 252 -17.51 -29.12 15.94
CA ASN A 252 -18.62 -29.83 16.55
C ASN A 252 -19.71 -28.88 17.05
N GLU A 253 -19.33 -27.73 17.62
CA GLU A 253 -20.29 -26.70 18.04
C GLU A 253 -20.98 -26.05 16.85
N LEU A 254 -20.23 -25.76 15.78
CA LEU A 254 -20.76 -25.26 14.52
C LEU A 254 -21.76 -26.24 13.90
N GLU A 255 -21.47 -27.55 13.90
CA GLU A 255 -22.41 -28.56 13.38
C GLU A 255 -23.72 -28.60 14.17
N LYS A 256 -23.66 -28.43 15.51
CA LYS A 256 -24.86 -28.30 16.35
C LYS A 256 -25.65 -27.03 16.00
N LYS A 257 -24.98 -25.88 15.87
CA LYS A 257 -25.59 -24.60 15.48
C LYS A 257 -26.27 -24.70 14.11
N LEU A 258 -25.58 -25.26 13.13
CA LEU A 258 -26.07 -25.48 11.77
C LEU A 258 -27.28 -26.42 11.73
N THR A 259 -27.30 -27.45 12.58
CA THR A 259 -28.43 -28.38 12.69
C THR A 259 -29.64 -27.69 13.34
N ASN A 260 -29.41 -26.91 14.39
CA ASN A 260 -30.47 -26.17 15.09
C ASN A 260 -31.14 -25.12 14.21
N GLU A 261 -30.36 -24.41 13.39
CA GLU A 261 -30.89 -23.41 12.46
C GLU A 261 -31.46 -24.01 11.16
N LYS A 262 -31.35 -25.34 10.96
CA LYS A 262 -31.72 -26.02 9.71
C LYS A 262 -31.02 -25.42 8.49
N ALA A 263 -29.71 -25.16 8.62
CA ALA A 263 -28.91 -24.58 7.55
C ALA A 263 -28.90 -25.45 6.29
N THR A 264 -29.04 -24.81 5.12
CA THR A 264 -28.97 -25.52 3.83
C THR A 264 -27.57 -26.10 3.61
N LYS A 265 -27.44 -27.07 2.69
CA LYS A 265 -26.16 -27.75 2.44
C LYS A 265 -25.06 -26.75 2.05
N ASP A 266 -25.40 -25.73 1.27
CA ASP A 266 -24.46 -24.72 0.79
C ASP A 266 -24.04 -23.77 1.92
N VAL A 267 -24.99 -23.28 2.73
CA VAL A 267 -24.69 -22.48 3.94
C VAL A 267 -23.80 -23.27 4.90
N ARG A 268 -24.12 -24.55 5.15
CA ARG A 268 -23.33 -25.45 6.00
C ARG A 268 -21.90 -25.63 5.48
N LYS A 269 -21.73 -25.88 4.17
CA LYS A 269 -20.40 -26.02 3.55
C LYS A 269 -19.59 -24.73 3.71
N ARG A 270 -20.18 -23.57 3.42
CA ARG A 270 -19.50 -22.27 3.51
C ARG A 270 -19.16 -21.88 4.93
N CYS A 271 -20.05 -22.09 5.90
CA CYS A 271 -19.75 -21.78 7.31
C CYS A 271 -18.59 -22.62 7.82
N LYS A 272 -18.51 -23.91 7.44
CA LYS A 272 -17.36 -24.78 7.76
C LYS A 272 -16.08 -24.26 7.14
N THR A 273 -16.07 -24.01 5.83
CA THR A 273 -14.89 -23.46 5.15
C THR A 273 -14.47 -22.12 5.74
N PHE A 274 -15.43 -21.24 6.09
CA PHE A 274 -15.15 -19.97 6.73
C PHE A 274 -14.45 -20.17 8.09
N LEU A 275 -15.02 -21.00 8.97
CA LEU A 275 -14.41 -21.32 10.26
C LEU A 275 -13.00 -21.91 10.11
N GLU A 276 -12.82 -22.87 9.20
CA GLU A 276 -11.52 -23.49 8.93
C GLU A 276 -10.49 -22.45 8.48
N VAL A 277 -10.83 -21.61 7.51
CA VAL A 277 -9.94 -20.54 7.01
C VAL A 277 -9.58 -19.55 8.12
N GLN A 278 -10.53 -19.16 8.99
CA GLN A 278 -10.24 -18.26 10.10
C GLN A 278 -9.28 -18.89 11.11
N ILE A 279 -9.50 -20.14 11.50
CA ILE A 279 -8.64 -20.87 12.44
C ILE A 279 -7.23 -21.06 11.85
N ASP A 280 -7.14 -21.49 10.59
CA ASP A 280 -5.85 -21.72 9.93
C ASP A 280 -5.07 -20.39 9.79
N SER A 281 -5.77 -19.28 9.52
CA SER A 281 -5.17 -17.94 9.48
C SER A 281 -4.62 -17.52 10.85
N LEU A 282 -5.39 -17.71 11.92
CA LEU A 282 -4.96 -17.43 13.30
C LEU A 282 -3.76 -18.29 13.69
N GLN A 283 -3.75 -19.57 13.30
CA GLN A 283 -2.64 -20.49 13.55
C GLN A 283 -1.34 -19.98 12.93
N CYS A 284 -1.37 -19.62 11.64
CA CYS A 284 -0.22 -19.06 10.95
C CYS A 284 0.29 -17.81 11.67
N CYS A 285 -0.60 -16.85 11.93
CA CYS A 285 -0.21 -15.59 12.57
C CYS A 285 0.44 -15.78 13.94
N TRP A 286 -0.10 -16.67 14.78
CA TRP A 286 0.45 -16.92 16.12
C TRP A 286 1.74 -17.73 16.07
N THR A 287 1.87 -18.64 15.11
CA THR A 287 3.11 -19.39 14.88
C THR A 287 4.24 -18.45 14.44
N ASP A 288 3.98 -17.59 13.45
CA ASP A 288 4.96 -16.63 12.93
C ASP A 288 5.39 -15.64 14.01
N SER A 289 4.44 -15.12 14.79
CA SER A 289 4.73 -14.27 15.95
C SER A 289 5.66 -14.96 16.96
N ALA A 290 5.45 -16.25 17.24
CA ALA A 290 6.28 -17.00 18.16
C ALA A 290 7.70 -17.23 17.64
N LEU A 291 7.84 -17.44 16.32
CA LEU A 291 9.15 -17.58 15.66
C LEU A 291 9.92 -16.27 15.71
N MET A 292 9.28 -15.14 15.40
CA MET A 292 9.91 -13.82 15.48
C MET A 292 10.35 -13.46 16.91
N ASP A 293 9.49 -13.73 17.91
CA ASP A 293 9.84 -13.51 19.32
C ASP A 293 11.04 -14.37 19.74
N LYS A 294 11.12 -15.61 19.22
CA LYS A 294 12.25 -16.49 19.49
C LYS A 294 13.53 -15.97 18.86
N GLU A 295 13.51 -15.60 17.58
CA GLU A 295 14.67 -15.03 16.88
C GLU A 295 15.14 -13.75 17.59
N SER A 296 14.21 -12.89 18.02
CA SER A 296 14.51 -11.69 18.80
C SER A 296 15.20 -12.02 20.13
N ASN A 297 14.73 -13.05 20.85
CA ASN A 297 15.34 -13.48 22.11
C ASN A 297 16.71 -14.15 21.91
N GLU A 298 16.89 -14.92 20.84
CA GLU A 298 18.20 -15.51 20.48
C GLU A 298 19.20 -14.41 20.09
N LEU A 299 18.76 -13.41 19.33
CA LEU A 299 19.57 -12.25 18.98
C LEU A 299 19.97 -11.45 20.24
N LYS A 300 19.04 -11.20 21.17
CA LYS A 300 19.36 -10.56 22.45
C LYS A 300 20.41 -11.34 23.24
N LYS A 301 20.26 -12.67 23.35
CA LYS A 301 21.27 -13.52 24.02
C LYS A 301 22.62 -13.48 23.32
N LEU A 302 22.66 -13.43 21.98
CA LEU A 302 23.90 -13.30 21.22
C LEU A 302 24.57 -11.94 21.47
N ILE A 303 23.79 -10.86 21.51
CA ILE A 303 24.28 -9.52 21.85
C ILE A 303 24.84 -9.52 23.28
N GLU A 304 24.08 -10.00 24.27
CA GLU A 304 24.52 -10.10 25.66
C GLU A 304 25.78 -10.97 25.81
N THR A 305 25.85 -12.10 25.08
CA THR A 305 27.04 -12.97 25.08
C THR A 305 28.23 -12.28 24.44
N GLY A 306 28.04 -11.58 23.32
CA GLY A 306 29.07 -10.81 22.65
C GLY A 306 29.60 -9.67 23.52
N GLU A 307 28.71 -8.93 24.18
CA GLU A 307 29.06 -7.90 25.17
C GLU A 307 29.84 -8.49 26.35
N ASN A 308 29.39 -9.63 26.90
CA ASN A 308 30.10 -10.31 27.99
C ASN A 308 31.47 -10.84 27.57
N GLN A 309 31.59 -11.40 26.37
CA GLN A 309 32.88 -11.85 25.82
C GLN A 309 33.82 -10.68 25.58
N LEU A 310 33.34 -9.59 24.99
CA LEU A 310 34.11 -8.36 24.80
C LEU A 310 34.59 -7.81 26.14
N ASN A 311 33.71 -7.69 27.13
CA ASN A 311 34.05 -7.24 28.48
C ASN A 311 35.07 -8.16 29.15
N LYS A 312 34.96 -9.48 28.95
CA LYS A 312 35.95 -10.45 29.43
C LYS A 312 37.28 -10.27 28.72
N THR A 313 37.33 -10.17 27.40
CA THR A 313 38.57 -9.95 26.64
C THR A 313 39.24 -8.64 27.04
N ILE A 314 38.48 -7.57 27.25
CA ILE A 314 38.99 -6.30 27.78
C ILE A 314 39.63 -6.53 29.15
N ARG A 315 38.94 -7.24 30.06
CA ARG A 315 39.45 -7.54 31.40
C ARG A 315 40.70 -8.42 31.38
N ASP A 316 40.68 -9.52 30.63
CA ASP A 316 41.80 -10.45 30.47
C ASP A 316 43.01 -9.74 29.84
N THR A 317 42.79 -8.82 28.89
CA THR A 317 43.85 -8.00 28.28
C THR A 317 44.42 -7.01 29.29
N ILE A 318 43.58 -6.34 30.08
CA ILE A 318 44.01 -5.46 31.18
C ILE A 318 44.84 -6.25 32.20
N GLU A 319 44.39 -7.44 32.62
CA GLU A 319 45.11 -8.31 33.55
C GLU A 319 46.41 -8.86 32.97
N ALA A 320 46.44 -9.26 31.70
CA ALA A 320 47.65 -9.74 31.03
C ALA A 320 48.70 -8.63 30.85
N VAL A 321 48.26 -7.39 30.59
CA VAL A 321 49.15 -6.22 30.46
C VAL A 321 49.65 -5.77 31.83
N LEU A 322 48.80 -5.74 32.85
CA LEU A 322 49.19 -5.35 34.22
C LEU A 322 49.99 -6.43 34.96
N GLY A 323 49.63 -7.70 34.80
CA GLY A 323 50.31 -8.85 35.42
C GLY A 323 51.72 -9.08 34.86
N ASN A 324 51.90 -9.00 33.54
CA ASN A 324 53.22 -9.18 32.92
C ASN A 324 54.21 -8.04 33.22
N GLN A 325 53.73 -6.85 33.62
CA GLN A 325 54.61 -5.77 34.08
C GLN A 325 54.93 -5.86 35.57
N CYS A 326 54.04 -6.41 36.40
CA CYS A 326 54.27 -6.53 37.84
C CYS A 326 55.33 -7.60 38.18
N ASP A 327 55.32 -8.74 37.49
CA ASP A 327 56.26 -9.84 37.73
C ASP A 327 57.66 -9.58 37.13
N LYS A 328 57.74 -8.86 36.00
CA LYS A 328 59.03 -8.42 35.42
C LYS A 328 59.68 -7.28 36.19
N LEU A 329 58.91 -6.44 36.91
CA LEU A 329 59.45 -5.38 37.76
C LEU A 329 59.95 -5.90 39.12
N GLN A 330 59.37 -6.98 39.66
CA GLN A 330 59.83 -7.57 40.92
C GLN A 330 61.09 -8.43 40.79
N GLN A 331 61.39 -8.95 39.59
CA GLN A 331 62.59 -9.78 39.36
C GLN A 331 63.81 -9.01 38.84
N LEU A 332 63.66 -7.79 38.33
CA LEU A 332 64.76 -7.08 37.64
C LEU A 332 65.52 -6.05 38.45
N VAL A 333 65.07 -5.62 39.64
CA VAL A 333 65.91 -4.68 40.41
C VAL A 333 65.78 -4.79 41.93
N PRO A 334 66.75 -5.43 42.61
CA PRO A 334 66.80 -5.42 44.08
C PRO A 334 67.25 -4.09 44.69
N ASN A 335 67.74 -3.11 43.90
CA ASN A 335 68.28 -1.85 44.42
C ASN A 335 68.06 -0.67 43.45
N VAL A 336 66.82 -0.28 43.15
CA VAL A 336 66.57 1.09 42.67
C VAL A 336 66.24 1.95 43.86
N ASP A 337 67.09 2.97 44.05
CA ASP A 337 66.90 4.07 44.98
C ASP A 337 65.48 4.64 44.86
N GLN A 338 64.74 4.64 45.96
CA GLN A 338 63.32 5.03 46.02
C GLN A 338 63.09 6.48 45.58
N GLN A 339 64.16 7.29 45.57
CA GLN A 339 64.18 8.65 45.04
C GLN A 339 64.08 8.70 43.50
N PHE A 340 64.77 7.80 42.79
CA PHE A 340 64.73 7.73 41.31
C PHE A 340 63.35 7.26 40.79
N LEU A 341 62.68 6.37 41.51
CA LEU A 341 61.30 5.94 41.22
C LEU A 341 60.26 7.03 41.48
N ASN A 342 60.49 7.91 42.46
CA ASN A 342 59.61 9.05 42.73
C ASN A 342 59.78 10.17 41.70
N ASP A 343 61.01 10.39 41.21
CA ASP A 343 61.29 11.36 40.14
C ASP A 343 60.76 10.87 38.78
N LEU A 344 60.94 9.58 38.43
CA LEU A 344 60.32 8.96 37.25
C LEU A 344 58.78 8.94 37.32
N LYS A 345 58.19 8.75 38.51
CA LYS A 345 56.73 8.83 38.69
C LYS A 345 56.22 10.27 38.56
N GLY A 346 56.98 11.27 39.00
CA GLY A 346 56.65 12.69 38.84
C GLY A 346 56.73 13.14 37.38
N GLU A 347 57.77 12.73 36.66
CA GLU A 347 58.02 13.13 35.28
C GLU A 347 57.13 12.36 34.29
N ASN A 348 56.87 11.07 34.51
CA ASN A 348 55.85 10.33 33.75
C ASN A 348 54.44 10.81 34.05
N ARG A 349 54.09 11.20 35.29
CA ARG A 349 52.79 11.83 35.56
C ARG A 349 52.62 13.13 34.80
N ARG A 350 53.64 14.00 34.80
CA ARG A 350 53.59 15.27 34.05
C ARG A 350 53.48 15.03 32.54
N ARG A 351 54.19 14.03 31.99
CA ARG A 351 54.06 13.63 30.58
C ARG A 351 52.69 13.05 30.24
N VAL A 352 52.15 12.15 31.06
CA VAL A 352 50.82 11.57 30.84
C VAL A 352 49.74 12.64 30.98
N GLN A 353 49.87 13.58 31.94
CA GLN A 353 48.98 14.74 32.01
C GLN A 353 49.09 15.65 30.79
N ALA A 354 50.29 15.94 30.29
CA ALA A 354 50.48 16.75 29.09
C ALA A 354 49.90 16.08 27.83
N ILE A 355 50.03 14.75 27.70
CA ILE A 355 49.44 13.98 26.60
C ILE A 355 47.91 13.94 26.73
N ALA A 356 47.37 13.73 27.93
CA ALA A 356 45.93 13.74 28.19
C ALA A 356 45.33 15.12 27.90
N GLN A 357 46.02 16.19 28.27
CA GLN A 357 45.62 17.58 27.99
C GLN A 357 45.58 17.82 26.48
N ASN A 358 46.66 17.47 25.76
CA ASN A 358 46.73 17.62 24.31
C ASN A 358 45.68 16.78 23.57
N ALA A 359 45.42 15.55 24.03
CA ALA A 359 44.34 14.70 23.47
C ALA A 359 42.96 15.32 23.72
N GLY A 360 42.73 15.92 24.89
CA GLY A 360 41.53 16.68 25.20
C GLY A 360 41.34 17.87 24.25
N ASP A 361 42.39 18.66 24.02
CA ASP A 361 42.37 19.82 23.12
C ASP A 361 42.10 19.40 21.65
N ILE A 362 42.68 18.27 21.21
CA ILE A 362 42.42 17.68 19.89
C ILE A 362 40.96 17.24 19.77
N PHE A 363 40.42 16.55 20.78
CA PHE A 363 39.02 16.15 20.80
C PHE A 363 38.10 17.36 20.73
N ASP A 364 38.33 18.38 21.56
CA ASP A 364 37.51 19.59 21.58
C ASP A 364 37.56 20.32 20.24
N LYS A 365 38.71 20.33 19.56
CA LYS A 365 38.83 20.88 18.19
C LYS A 365 38.05 20.06 17.16
N ILE A 366 38.08 18.72 17.25
CA ILE A 366 37.29 17.84 16.39
C ILE A 366 35.79 18.06 16.65
N TRP A 367 35.38 18.08 17.92
CA TRP A 367 34.01 18.29 18.35
C TRP A 367 33.46 19.63 17.88
N ASN A 368 34.21 20.72 18.07
CA ASN A 368 33.81 22.07 17.66
C ASN A 368 33.68 22.20 16.14
N ASN A 369 34.35 21.35 15.35
CA ASN A 369 34.18 21.28 13.90
C ASN A 369 33.04 20.31 13.48
N ALA A 370 32.86 19.22 14.22
CA ALA A 370 31.92 18.14 13.91
C ALA A 370 30.47 18.47 14.30
N TYR A 371 30.27 19.01 15.50
CA TYR A 371 28.95 19.27 16.06
C TYR A 371 28.14 20.30 15.23
N PRO A 372 28.73 21.41 14.75
CA PRO A 372 28.03 22.31 13.83
C PRO A 372 27.66 21.64 12.49
N ARG A 373 28.52 20.74 11.99
CA ARG A 373 28.24 19.97 10.75
C ARG A 373 27.11 18.95 10.94
N LEU A 374 27.05 18.31 12.11
CA LEU A 374 25.92 17.44 12.48
C LEU A 374 24.63 18.25 12.53
N THR A 375 24.65 19.42 13.17
CA THR A 375 23.51 20.34 13.24
C THR A 375 23.04 20.79 11.85
N ALA A 376 23.99 21.12 10.97
CA ALA A 376 23.72 21.47 9.58
C ALA A 376 23.30 20.27 8.69
N GLY A 377 23.40 19.04 9.20
CA GLY A 377 22.99 17.83 8.49
C GLY A 377 21.48 17.73 8.29
N PHE A 378 20.69 18.47 9.08
CA PHE A 378 19.25 18.59 8.87
C PHE A 378 18.96 19.61 7.78
N ASN A 379 18.90 19.13 6.54
CA ASN A 379 18.56 19.98 5.40
C ASN A 379 17.07 20.38 5.45
N HIS A 380 16.78 21.59 5.93
CA HIS A 380 15.41 22.07 6.17
C HIS A 380 14.52 22.02 4.90
N ASP A 381 15.04 22.41 3.73
CA ASP A 381 14.29 22.34 2.47
C ASP A 381 13.94 20.90 2.08
N THR A 382 14.90 19.99 2.20
CA THR A 382 14.69 18.56 1.90
C THR A 382 13.67 17.94 2.86
N GLN A 383 13.76 18.25 4.16
CA GLN A 383 12.82 17.75 5.16
C GLN A 383 11.43 18.35 4.99
N CYS A 384 11.31 19.65 4.73
CA CYS A 384 10.01 20.28 4.46
C CYS A 384 9.35 19.70 3.19
N LYS A 385 10.11 19.43 2.13
CA LYS A 385 9.62 18.74 0.93
C LYS A 385 9.21 17.30 1.21
N SER A 386 9.97 16.59 2.05
CA SER A 386 9.65 15.23 2.49
C SER A 386 8.35 15.21 3.29
N ALA A 387 8.25 16.11 4.27
CA ALA A 387 7.06 16.32 5.09
C ALA A 387 5.83 16.62 4.24
N SER A 388 5.96 17.54 3.26
CA SER A 388 4.86 17.87 2.37
C SER A 388 4.43 16.69 1.50
N LYS A 389 5.37 15.95 0.92
CA LYS A 389 5.05 14.75 0.13
C LYS A 389 4.32 13.70 0.96
N PHE A 390 4.74 13.51 2.20
CA PHE A 390 4.09 12.59 3.13
C PHE A 390 2.67 13.06 3.46
N VAL A 391 2.51 14.29 3.95
CA VAL A 391 1.21 14.86 4.32
C VAL A 391 0.27 14.90 3.12
N TYR A 392 0.71 15.41 1.97
CA TYR A 392 -0.09 15.48 0.77
C TYR A 392 -0.48 14.07 0.28
N GLY A 393 0.45 13.11 0.31
CA GLY A 393 0.17 11.72 -0.05
C GLY A 393 -0.92 11.11 0.83
N SER A 394 -0.82 11.33 2.14
CA SER A 394 -1.82 10.89 3.12
C SER A 394 -3.16 11.61 2.94
N TYR A 395 -3.15 12.92 2.69
CA TYR A 395 -4.36 13.73 2.48
C TYR A 395 -5.10 13.35 1.19
N ASN A 396 -4.36 13.14 0.10
CA ASN A 396 -4.90 12.77 -1.22
C ASN A 396 -5.59 11.41 -1.24
N ILE A 397 -5.26 10.50 -0.31
CA ILE A 397 -5.99 9.24 -0.14
C ILE A 397 -7.44 9.50 0.23
N PHE A 398 -7.69 10.54 1.03
CA PHE A 398 -9.02 10.84 1.56
C PHE A 398 -9.79 11.86 0.70
N GLU A 399 -9.11 12.86 0.13
CA GLU A 399 -9.78 13.97 -0.58
C GLU A 399 -9.30 14.20 -2.03
N LYS A 400 -9.37 13.14 -2.84
CA LYS A 400 -8.87 13.17 -4.22
C LYS A 400 -9.61 14.14 -5.15
N SER A 401 -10.88 14.42 -4.88
CA SER A 401 -11.75 15.14 -5.84
C SER A 401 -11.52 16.65 -5.86
N ASN A 402 -11.16 17.21 -4.71
CA ASN A 402 -11.03 18.65 -4.48
C ASN A 402 -9.59 19.10 -4.21
N LEU A 403 -8.68 18.18 -3.83
CA LEU A 403 -7.28 18.51 -3.63
C LEU A 403 -6.60 18.86 -4.98
N PRO A 404 -5.97 20.04 -5.12
CA PRO A 404 -5.20 20.39 -6.32
C PRO A 404 -4.03 19.43 -6.49
N ASP A 405 -3.51 19.27 -7.72
CA ASP A 405 -2.32 18.45 -7.94
C ASP A 405 -1.13 18.91 -7.08
N PHE A 406 -0.24 17.98 -6.76
CA PHE A 406 0.89 18.26 -5.86
C PHE A 406 1.77 19.41 -6.39
N THR A 407 1.95 19.49 -7.71
CA THR A 407 2.67 20.56 -8.40
C THR A 407 2.08 21.95 -8.14
N SER A 408 0.77 22.04 -7.94
CA SER A 408 0.06 23.28 -7.62
C SER A 408 0.19 23.66 -6.15
N VAL A 409 0.44 22.70 -5.25
CA VAL A 409 0.70 22.93 -3.83
C VAL A 409 2.17 23.31 -3.55
N MET A 410 3.10 22.78 -4.35
CA MET A 410 4.55 23.00 -4.19
C MET A 410 4.99 24.46 -4.06
N PRO A 411 4.46 25.43 -4.85
CA PRO A 411 4.85 26.83 -4.72
C PRO A 411 4.58 27.40 -3.33
N PHE A 412 3.55 26.94 -2.64
CA PHE A 412 3.21 27.42 -1.30
C PHE A 412 4.18 26.92 -0.21
N LEU A 413 4.92 25.83 -0.47
CA LEU A 413 5.97 25.35 0.44
C LEU A 413 7.16 26.31 0.53
N THR A 414 7.34 27.16 -0.48
CA THR A 414 8.38 28.19 -0.44
C THR A 414 8.16 29.17 0.71
N ILE A 415 6.91 29.39 1.14
CA ILE A 415 6.57 30.24 2.29
C ILE A 415 7.11 29.59 3.57
N ILE A 416 6.88 28.29 3.75
CA ILE A 416 7.35 27.55 4.92
C ILE A 416 8.88 27.55 4.97
N THR A 417 9.53 27.15 3.87
CA THR A 417 10.99 27.07 3.78
C THR A 417 11.69 28.42 3.90
N HIS A 418 11.14 29.48 3.30
CA HIS A 418 11.70 30.82 3.41
C HIS A 418 11.67 31.34 4.86
N ASN A 419 10.54 31.18 5.56
CA ASN A 419 10.43 31.57 6.96
C ASN A 419 11.40 30.80 7.86
N ILE A 420 11.58 29.51 7.62
CA ILE A 420 12.58 28.69 8.33
C ILE A 420 14.00 29.20 8.08
N ASP A 421 14.34 29.50 6.82
CA ASP A 421 15.67 29.96 6.44
C ASP A 421 15.99 31.33 7.05
N GLU A 422 15.03 32.27 7.08
CA GLU A 422 15.20 33.57 7.75
C GLU A 422 15.43 33.39 9.25
N GLN A 423 14.66 32.53 9.91
CA GLN A 423 14.80 32.23 11.33
C GLN A 423 16.14 31.58 11.67
N SER A 424 16.62 30.66 10.83
CA SER A 424 17.92 30.01 11.03
C SER A 424 19.10 30.99 10.97
N LYS A 425 18.99 32.04 10.15
CA LYS A 425 20.01 33.10 10.03
C LYS A 425 19.99 34.01 11.26
N ASP A 426 18.81 34.31 11.80
CA ASP A 426 18.69 35.15 12.99
C ASP A 426 19.16 34.42 14.26
N ALA A 427 18.89 33.12 14.39
CA ALA A 427 19.38 32.29 15.50
C ALA A 427 20.91 32.21 15.58
N SER A 428 21.61 32.37 14.45
CA SER A 428 23.08 32.38 14.42
C SER A 428 23.70 33.70 14.92
N ASN A 429 22.90 34.78 15.01
CA ASN A 429 23.34 36.11 15.43
C ASN A 429 22.77 36.54 16.80
N ALA A 430 21.68 35.93 17.26
CA ALA A 430 21.05 36.24 18.53
C ALA A 430 21.64 35.41 19.68
N SER A 431 22.41 36.06 20.55
CA SER A 431 22.80 35.49 21.84
C SER A 431 21.56 35.25 22.72
N GLU A 432 21.21 33.99 22.94
CA GLU A 432 20.37 33.48 24.06
C GLU A 432 18.95 34.06 24.25
N SER A 433 18.26 34.56 23.22
CA SER A 433 16.82 34.87 23.34
C SER A 433 15.94 33.68 22.93
N GLU A 434 15.28 33.05 23.90
CA GLU A 434 14.41 31.85 23.82
C GLU A 434 13.08 32.01 23.03
N SER A 435 12.95 32.95 22.10
CA SER A 435 11.71 33.05 21.33
C SER A 435 11.69 31.98 20.23
N SER A 436 11.04 30.85 20.52
CA SER A 436 10.51 29.91 19.53
C SER A 436 9.93 30.67 18.34
N PRO A 437 10.10 30.17 17.11
CA PRO A 437 9.54 30.80 15.92
C PRO A 437 8.04 31.07 16.12
N ASN A 438 7.60 32.28 15.76
CA ASN A 438 6.21 32.66 15.91
C ASN A 438 5.37 31.93 14.85
N ASN A 439 4.94 30.72 15.17
CA ASN A 439 4.11 29.88 14.29
C ASN A 439 2.87 30.63 13.77
N GLU A 440 2.37 31.62 14.51
CA GLU A 440 1.26 32.47 14.05
C GLU A 440 1.59 33.26 12.79
N GLN A 441 2.81 33.79 12.68
CA GLN A 441 3.23 34.55 11.49
C GLN A 441 3.26 33.64 10.24
N ILE A 442 3.76 32.41 10.38
CA ILE A 442 3.81 31.46 9.27
C ILE A 442 2.40 31.06 8.82
N PHE A 443 1.49 30.78 9.75
CA PHE A 443 0.11 30.47 9.39
C PHE A 443 -0.62 31.66 8.75
N ASP A 444 -0.39 32.88 9.25
CA ASP A 444 -0.91 34.11 8.63
C ASP A 444 -0.41 34.29 7.19
N GLU A 445 0.85 33.97 6.90
CA GLU A 445 1.40 34.04 5.55
C GLU A 445 0.86 32.96 4.62
N ILE A 446 0.73 31.73 5.11
CA ILE A 446 0.07 30.64 4.37
C ILE A 446 -1.39 31.04 4.07
N GLN A 447 -2.11 31.57 5.06
CA GLN A 447 -3.48 32.04 4.92
C GLN A 447 -3.58 33.12 3.85
N LYS A 448 -2.72 34.15 3.91
CA LYS A 448 -2.67 35.24 2.90
C LYS A 448 -2.40 34.70 1.50
N ALA A 449 -1.50 33.73 1.34
CA ALA A 449 -1.20 33.14 0.05
C ALA A 449 -2.35 32.30 -0.51
N CYS A 450 -3.01 31.49 0.32
CA CYS A 450 -4.22 30.77 -0.07
C CYS A 450 -5.33 31.74 -0.49
N ILE A 451 -5.57 32.81 0.29
CA ILE A 451 -6.55 33.86 -0.05
C ILE A 451 -6.18 34.57 -1.36
N HIS A 452 -4.91 34.92 -1.55
CA HIS A 452 -4.44 35.57 -2.76
C HIS A 452 -4.67 34.69 -4.01
N ASN A 453 -4.38 33.39 -3.93
CA ASN A 453 -4.59 32.49 -5.05
C ASN A 453 -6.09 32.22 -5.30
N MET A 454 -6.92 32.16 -4.26
CA MET A 454 -8.37 32.08 -4.41
C MET A 454 -8.97 33.29 -5.15
N SER A 455 -8.46 34.50 -4.90
CA SER A 455 -9.02 35.74 -5.48
C SER A 455 -9.02 35.81 -7.02
N LYS A 456 -8.29 34.90 -7.68
CA LYS A 456 -8.20 34.77 -9.14
C LYS A 456 -9.28 33.87 -9.74
N HIS A 457 -10.09 33.23 -8.90
CA HIS A 457 -11.09 32.24 -9.29
C HIS A 457 -12.45 32.56 -8.66
N PRO A 458 -13.56 32.17 -9.29
CA PRO A 458 -14.88 32.25 -8.66
C PRO A 458 -14.88 31.46 -7.34
N LEU A 459 -15.37 32.06 -6.27
CA LEU A 459 -15.44 31.43 -4.94
C LEU A 459 -16.75 30.69 -4.74
N LEU A 460 -17.79 31.04 -5.51
CA LEU A 460 -19.13 30.49 -5.41
C LEU A 460 -19.58 29.85 -6.72
N GLU A 461 -20.39 28.80 -6.60
CA GLU A 461 -21.09 28.16 -7.72
C GLU A 461 -22.61 28.26 -7.49
N GLU A 462 -23.37 28.50 -8.56
CA GLU A 462 -24.82 28.48 -8.46
C GLU A 462 -25.33 27.04 -8.36
N HIS A 463 -26.15 26.77 -7.34
CA HIS A 463 -26.75 25.46 -7.16
C HIS A 463 -27.82 25.21 -8.24
N GLN A 464 -27.75 24.10 -8.98
CA GLN A 464 -28.71 23.79 -10.06
C GLN A 464 -30.05 23.21 -9.56
N PHE A 465 -30.24 23.07 -8.25
CA PHE A 465 -31.48 22.48 -7.71
C PHE A 465 -32.68 23.43 -7.82
N GLN A 466 -33.82 22.88 -8.23
CA GLN A 466 -35.09 23.61 -8.31
C GLN A 466 -35.56 24.02 -6.92
N ASN A 467 -35.82 25.33 -6.73
CA ASN A 467 -36.50 25.98 -5.59
C ASN A 467 -37.42 25.04 -4.80
N ARG A 468 -36.88 24.25 -3.87
CA ARG A 468 -37.69 23.52 -2.91
C ARG A 468 -37.82 24.42 -1.69
N THR A 469 -39.04 24.95 -1.57
CA THR A 469 -39.57 25.74 -0.46
C THR A 469 -38.89 27.09 -0.22
N LEU A 470 -39.65 28.14 -0.55
CA LEU A 470 -39.53 29.49 0.01
C LEU A 470 -39.67 29.41 1.54
N SER A 471 -38.64 28.95 2.25
CA SER A 471 -38.60 29.13 3.69
C SER A 471 -38.47 30.63 3.94
N THR A 472 -39.35 31.16 4.79
CA THR A 472 -39.39 32.59 5.12
C THR A 472 -38.19 32.92 6.01
N TYR A 473 -37.19 33.59 5.45
CA TYR A 473 -35.99 33.99 6.18
C TYR A 473 -36.24 35.29 6.94
N THR A 474 -35.81 35.36 8.19
CA THR A 474 -36.01 36.52 9.07
C THR A 474 -34.67 37.21 9.36
N ARG A 475 -34.71 38.41 9.95
CA ARG A 475 -33.51 39.06 10.52
C ARG A 475 -32.76 38.09 11.43
N ASP A 476 -33.48 37.34 12.27
CA ASP A 476 -32.94 36.34 13.18
C ASP A 476 -32.15 35.26 12.43
N THR A 477 -32.61 34.83 11.24
CA THR A 477 -31.85 33.89 10.41
C THR A 477 -30.52 34.47 9.96
N ILE A 478 -30.47 35.74 9.54
CA ILE A 478 -29.23 36.41 9.13
C ILE A 478 -28.25 36.51 10.31
N GLU A 479 -28.77 36.75 11.51
CA GLU A 479 -27.96 36.83 12.74
C GLU A 479 -27.33 35.49 13.15
N THR A 480 -27.86 34.36 12.67
CA THR A 480 -27.28 33.03 12.95
C THR A 480 -26.08 32.66 12.07
N PHE A 481 -25.83 33.38 10.97
CA PHE A 481 -24.72 33.08 10.07
C PHE A 481 -23.35 33.37 10.71
N LYS A 482 -22.41 32.44 10.54
CA LYS A 482 -21.05 32.53 11.08
C LYS A 482 -20.03 32.90 10.03
N TYR A 483 -20.16 32.40 8.80
CA TYR A 483 -19.17 32.54 7.73
C TYR A 483 -19.47 33.73 6.81
N LEU A 484 -20.73 34.14 6.78
CA LEU A 484 -21.15 35.37 6.12
C LEU A 484 -20.97 36.60 7.02
N ASN A 485 -20.74 37.75 6.42
CA ASN A 485 -20.65 39.03 7.11
C ASN A 485 -22.06 39.50 7.47
N VAL A 486 -22.51 39.06 8.65
CA VAL A 486 -23.83 39.34 9.23
C VAL A 486 -24.15 40.83 9.18
N GLN A 487 -23.22 41.71 9.60
CA GLN A 487 -23.48 43.14 9.64
C GLN A 487 -23.83 43.72 8.27
N THR A 488 -23.12 43.29 7.22
CA THR A 488 -23.39 43.79 5.87
C THR A 488 -24.70 43.23 5.33
N LEU A 489 -25.02 41.97 5.62
CA LEU A 489 -26.31 41.36 5.27
C LEU A 489 -27.47 42.10 5.96
N LEU A 490 -27.33 42.41 7.25
CA LEU A 490 -28.29 43.19 8.03
C LEU A 490 -28.44 44.61 7.49
N ASP A 491 -27.34 45.31 7.17
CA ASP A 491 -27.39 46.65 6.58
C ASP A 491 -28.13 46.69 5.24
N LYS A 492 -28.02 45.61 4.45
CA LYS A 492 -28.74 45.47 3.17
C LYS A 492 -30.21 45.12 3.39
N TYR A 493 -30.48 44.26 4.36
CA TYR A 493 -31.82 43.93 4.82
C TYR A 493 -32.57 45.17 5.29
N ASP A 494 -31.98 45.95 6.20
CA ASP A 494 -32.55 47.17 6.76
C ASP A 494 -32.77 48.25 5.68
N ARG A 495 -31.80 48.41 4.76
CA ARG A 495 -31.95 49.33 3.62
C ARG A 495 -33.09 48.93 2.68
N TYR A 496 -33.29 47.64 2.45
CA TYR A 496 -34.38 47.18 1.60
C TYR A 496 -35.75 47.41 2.25
N HIS A 497 -35.89 47.05 3.53
CA HIS A 497 -37.15 47.23 4.29
C HIS A 497 -37.49 48.71 4.56
N SER A 498 -36.50 49.59 4.69
CA SER A 498 -36.74 51.04 4.86
C SER A 498 -37.45 51.71 3.68
N LYS A 499 -37.51 51.07 2.50
CA LYS A 499 -38.16 51.60 1.29
C LYS A 499 -39.68 51.36 1.21
N GLY A 500 -40.32 50.92 2.30
CA GLY A 500 -41.78 50.82 2.40
C GLY A 500 -42.39 49.57 1.77
N THR A 501 -41.57 48.54 1.48
CA THR A 501 -42.07 47.20 1.19
C THR A 501 -42.58 46.56 2.50
N THR A 502 -43.81 46.04 2.49
CA THR A 502 -44.40 45.32 3.62
C THR A 502 -43.45 44.24 4.14
N ASP A 503 -43.48 43.95 5.46
CA ASP A 503 -42.61 42.99 6.19
C ASP A 503 -42.51 41.55 5.62
N ARG A 504 -43.16 41.26 4.49
CA ARG A 504 -43.04 40.00 3.78
C ARG A 504 -41.99 40.12 2.67
N TRP A 505 -40.97 39.28 2.79
CA TRP A 505 -39.95 39.02 1.79
C TRP A 505 -40.54 38.89 0.38
N SER A 506 -40.07 39.71 -0.56
CA SER A 506 -40.33 39.49 -1.99
C SER A 506 -39.22 38.62 -2.58
N PRO A 507 -39.53 37.73 -3.54
CA PRO A 507 -38.53 37.00 -4.33
C PRO A 507 -37.46 37.93 -4.94
N ASP A 508 -37.80 39.19 -5.20
CA ASP A 508 -36.87 40.21 -5.71
C ASP A 508 -35.75 40.54 -4.71
N PHE A 509 -36.02 40.52 -3.40
CA PHE A 509 -34.99 40.75 -2.39
C PHE A 509 -34.02 39.57 -2.31
N HIS A 510 -34.52 38.34 -2.39
CA HIS A 510 -33.68 37.14 -2.46
C HIS A 510 -32.74 37.21 -3.65
N LEU A 511 -33.29 37.54 -4.82
CA LEU A 511 -32.51 37.68 -6.04
C LEU A 511 -31.52 38.85 -5.94
N HIS A 512 -31.88 39.93 -5.26
CA HIS A 512 -30.99 41.06 -5.01
C HIS A 512 -29.83 40.71 -4.08
N LEU A 513 -30.08 40.00 -2.97
CA LEU A 513 -29.02 39.53 -2.06
C LEU A 513 -28.13 38.49 -2.74
N LYS A 514 -28.71 37.51 -3.43
CA LYS A 514 -27.96 36.54 -4.23
C LYS A 514 -27.06 37.24 -5.25
N ARG A 515 -27.60 38.20 -6.00
CA ARG A 515 -26.80 39.03 -6.93
C ARG A 515 -25.73 39.83 -6.21
N CYS A 516 -26.03 40.45 -5.06
CA CYS A 516 -25.00 41.16 -4.30
C CYS A 516 -23.85 40.23 -3.87
N ILE A 517 -24.16 39.00 -3.46
CA ILE A 517 -23.16 38.00 -3.07
C ILE A 517 -22.33 37.57 -4.28
N VAL A 518 -22.98 37.25 -5.42
CA VAL A 518 -22.31 36.77 -6.65
C VAL A 518 -21.55 37.89 -7.40
N GLU A 519 -22.11 39.10 -7.51
CA GLU A 519 -21.48 40.23 -8.20
C GLU A 519 -20.27 40.79 -7.42
N CYS A 520 -20.26 40.65 -6.09
CA CYS A 520 -19.07 40.92 -5.28
C CYS A 520 -17.94 39.90 -5.50
N ASP A 521 -18.23 38.73 -6.06
CA ASP A 521 -17.25 37.68 -6.36
C ASP A 521 -16.53 37.94 -7.70
N LEU A 522 -17.21 38.58 -8.66
CA LEU A 522 -16.76 38.64 -10.07
C LEU A 522 -15.96 39.91 -10.46
N THR A 523 -15.96 40.98 -9.66
CA THR A 523 -15.43 42.30 -10.07
C THR A 523 -13.99 42.59 -9.59
N SER A 524 -13.18 41.56 -9.41
CA SER A 524 -12.05 41.52 -8.47
C SER A 524 -10.67 42.05 -8.96
N GLU A 525 -10.58 42.84 -10.04
CA GLU A 525 -9.28 43.43 -10.47
C GLU A 525 -8.68 44.42 -9.44
N HIS A 526 -9.43 44.84 -8.41
CA HIS A 526 -8.97 45.74 -7.35
C HIS A 526 -8.58 45.05 -6.02
N PHE A 527 -8.39 43.73 -5.99
CA PHE A 527 -8.12 42.94 -4.76
C PHE A 527 -6.88 43.35 -3.94
N LEU A 528 -5.93 44.08 -4.53
CA LEU A 528 -4.63 44.38 -3.92
C LEU A 528 -4.51 45.80 -3.31
N SER A 529 -5.45 46.71 -3.58
CA SER A 529 -5.46 48.03 -2.93
C SER A 529 -6.43 48.03 -1.76
N SER A 530 -5.88 48.14 -0.55
CA SER A 530 -6.57 48.25 0.73
C SER A 530 -7.93 48.96 0.67
N THR A 531 -8.98 48.29 1.16
CA THR A 531 -10.26 48.79 1.74
C THR A 531 -11.62 48.63 1.00
N GLY A 532 -11.73 48.15 -0.24
CA GLY A 532 -13.03 48.20 -0.95
C GLY A 532 -13.71 46.86 -1.30
N THR A 533 -14.87 46.58 -0.71
CA THR A 533 -16.02 45.81 -1.26
C THR A 533 -16.02 44.27 -1.48
N CYS A 534 -14.90 43.53 -1.53
CA CYS A 534 -15.01 42.04 -1.49
C CYS A 534 -15.02 41.48 -0.05
N ARG A 535 -14.62 42.28 0.96
CA ARG A 535 -14.74 41.96 2.40
C ARG A 535 -16.20 41.96 2.92
N THR A 536 -17.16 42.34 2.09
CA THR A 536 -18.48 42.74 2.58
C THR A 536 -19.44 41.57 2.80
N PHE A 537 -19.29 40.39 2.18
CA PHE A 537 -20.27 39.31 2.39
C PHE A 537 -19.69 37.99 2.89
N TRP A 538 -18.46 37.62 2.51
CA TRP A 538 -17.82 36.39 2.99
C TRP A 538 -16.65 36.73 3.91
N ASN A 539 -16.70 36.24 5.15
CA ASN A 539 -15.59 36.35 6.08
C ASN A 539 -14.59 35.20 5.89
N ILE A 540 -13.93 35.18 4.72
CA ILE A 540 -12.96 34.13 4.33
C ILE A 540 -11.89 33.97 5.41
N LYS A 541 -11.39 35.08 5.98
CA LYS A 541 -10.40 35.03 7.05
C LYS A 541 -10.91 34.20 8.23
N LYS A 542 -12.14 34.45 8.68
CA LYS A 542 -12.75 33.70 9.80
C LYS A 542 -12.89 32.22 9.50
N SER A 543 -13.21 31.82 8.27
CA SER A 543 -13.24 30.39 7.89
C SER A 543 -11.86 29.73 8.10
N PHE A 544 -10.79 30.39 7.69
CA PHE A 544 -9.42 29.89 7.86
C PHE A 544 -8.95 29.94 9.32
N ASP A 545 -9.36 30.96 10.09
CA ASP A 545 -9.05 31.09 11.52
C ASP A 545 -9.73 29.97 12.33
N GLU A 546 -11.04 29.76 12.14
CA GLU A 546 -11.78 28.67 12.80
C GLU A 546 -11.24 27.29 12.40
N LEU A 547 -10.89 27.10 11.13
CA LEU A 547 -10.26 25.86 10.68
C LEU A 547 -8.90 25.65 11.34
N LEU A 548 -8.07 26.70 11.45
CA LEU A 548 -6.78 26.62 12.15
C LEU A 548 -6.96 26.27 13.62
N ASP A 549 -7.94 26.87 14.30
CA ASP A 549 -8.24 26.60 15.70
C ASP A 549 -8.74 25.16 15.92
N ASP A 550 -9.62 24.66 15.05
CA ASP A 550 -10.09 23.27 15.10
C ASP A 550 -8.95 22.28 14.83
N ILE A 551 -8.10 22.55 13.82
CA ILE A 551 -6.90 21.75 13.52
C ILE A 551 -5.95 21.74 14.72
N ARG A 552 -5.68 22.91 15.33
CA ARG A 552 -4.82 23.04 16.51
C ARG A 552 -5.41 22.30 17.71
N GLY A 553 -6.71 22.42 17.96
CA GLY A 553 -7.39 21.71 19.04
C GLY A 553 -7.20 20.20 18.91
N LYS A 554 -7.30 19.68 17.69
CA LYS A 554 -7.06 18.26 17.39
C LYS A 554 -5.60 17.84 17.56
N ILE A 555 -4.67 18.69 17.15
CA ILE A 555 -3.23 18.44 17.29
C ILE A 555 -2.77 18.50 18.76
N ILE A 556 -3.34 19.39 19.58
CA ILE A 556 -2.93 19.58 20.97
C ILE A 556 -3.51 18.49 21.89
N LEU A 557 -4.74 18.01 21.61
CA LEU A 557 -5.42 17.00 22.44
C LEU A 557 -4.83 15.59 22.33
N SER A 558 -3.95 15.32 21.36
CA SER A 558 -3.24 14.03 21.22
C SER A 558 -2.00 13.89 22.12
N GLY A 559 -1.81 14.81 23.07
CA GLY A 559 -0.60 15.00 23.87
C GLY A 559 -0.33 14.00 25.00
N ASP A 560 -0.20 12.70 24.68
CA ASP A 560 0.46 11.71 25.55
C ASP A 560 1.75 11.24 24.87
N ASP A 561 2.90 11.79 25.28
CA ASP A 561 4.33 11.47 25.03
C ASP A 561 4.83 11.01 23.63
N SER A 562 4.00 10.86 22.61
CA SER A 562 4.43 10.61 21.23
C SER A 562 3.53 11.33 20.23
N ARG A 563 3.89 12.56 19.89
CA ARG A 563 3.25 13.41 18.87
C ARG A 563 3.60 12.97 17.45
N VAL A 564 3.30 11.73 17.11
CA VAL A 564 3.52 11.25 15.74
C VAL A 564 2.35 11.70 14.88
N VAL A 565 2.60 12.50 13.84
CA VAL A 565 1.61 12.72 12.78
C VAL A 565 1.42 11.39 12.05
N ASP A 566 0.31 10.73 12.34
CA ASP A 566 -0.09 9.49 11.69
C ASP A 566 -1.27 9.73 10.73
N ILE A 567 -1.66 8.65 10.06
CA ILE A 567 -2.77 8.66 9.11
C ILE A 567 -4.10 8.98 9.82
N GLU A 568 -4.22 8.63 11.10
CA GLU A 568 -5.43 8.85 11.90
C GLU A 568 -5.63 10.35 12.16
N LEU A 569 -4.57 11.06 12.56
CA LEU A 569 -4.60 12.52 12.69
C LEU A 569 -4.94 13.19 11.36
N VAL A 570 -4.34 12.76 10.25
CA VAL A 570 -4.68 13.32 8.92
C VAL A 570 -6.15 13.08 8.58
N GLN A 571 -6.70 11.90 8.87
CA GLN A 571 -8.09 11.56 8.61
C GLN A 571 -9.06 12.38 9.50
N GLU A 572 -8.74 12.55 10.79
CA GLU A 572 -9.53 13.39 11.69
C GLU A 572 -9.58 14.84 11.19
N LEU A 573 -8.45 15.36 10.72
CA LEU A 573 -8.35 16.71 10.21
C LEU A 573 -9.08 16.88 8.86
N VAL A 574 -9.07 15.85 8.00
CA VAL A 574 -9.95 15.83 6.82
C VAL A 574 -11.42 15.89 7.25
N GLY A 575 -11.81 15.14 8.28
CA GLY A 575 -13.16 15.20 8.86
C GLY A 575 -13.52 16.59 9.40
N VAL A 576 -12.59 17.28 10.05
CA VAL A 576 -12.75 18.68 10.49
C VAL A 576 -12.97 19.59 9.28
N VAL A 577 -12.14 19.45 8.24
CA VAL A 577 -12.26 20.24 7.01
C VAL A 577 -13.61 20.03 6.33
N LEU A 578 -14.05 18.78 6.18
CA LEU A 578 -15.37 18.47 5.60
C LEU A 578 -16.51 19.02 6.44
N THR A 579 -16.45 18.87 7.77
CA THR A 579 -17.44 19.47 8.68
C THR A 579 -17.48 20.98 8.55
N HIS A 580 -16.33 21.63 8.33
CA HIS A 580 -16.23 23.06 8.11
C HIS A 580 -16.85 23.46 6.76
N ILE A 581 -16.56 22.71 5.69
CA ILE A 581 -17.15 22.90 4.36
C ILE A 581 -18.68 22.75 4.43
N ASP A 582 -19.20 21.70 5.07
CA ASP A 582 -20.64 21.46 5.22
C ASP A 582 -21.36 22.62 5.92
N LYS A 583 -20.72 23.23 6.93
CA LYS A 583 -21.29 24.41 7.61
C LYS A 583 -21.30 25.64 6.69
N ILE A 584 -20.25 25.84 5.90
CA ILE A 584 -20.20 26.92 4.91
C ILE A 584 -21.29 26.71 3.85
N ASP A 585 -21.38 25.50 3.29
CA ASP A 585 -22.37 25.17 2.26
C ASP A 585 -23.80 25.27 2.80
N SER A 586 -24.05 24.91 4.05
CA SER A 586 -25.35 25.11 4.69
C SER A 586 -25.77 26.59 4.79
N GLU A 587 -24.83 27.51 5.05
CA GLU A 587 -25.12 28.95 5.01
C GLU A 587 -25.34 29.45 3.57
N LEU A 588 -24.54 28.97 2.61
CA LEU A 588 -24.65 29.35 1.19
C LEU A 588 -25.90 28.79 0.50
N GLU A 589 -26.37 27.61 0.91
CA GLU A 589 -27.58 26.97 0.39
C GLU A 589 -28.80 27.87 0.61
N THR A 590 -28.79 28.68 1.68
CA THR A 590 -29.81 29.70 1.95
C THR A 590 -29.99 30.69 0.79
N PHE A 591 -28.97 30.85 -0.06
CA PHE A 591 -28.96 31.73 -1.22
C PHE A 591 -28.98 30.99 -2.56
N ASN A 592 -29.20 29.67 -2.56
CA ASN A 592 -29.01 28.78 -3.71
C ASN A 592 -27.58 28.86 -4.29
N LEU A 593 -26.60 28.91 -3.40
CA LEU A 593 -25.17 28.94 -3.71
C LEU A 593 -24.47 27.78 -3.00
N SER A 594 -23.32 27.39 -3.51
CA SER A 594 -22.38 26.49 -2.83
C SER A 594 -20.95 27.01 -2.99
N ALA A 595 -20.04 26.54 -2.15
CA ALA A 595 -18.62 26.75 -2.32
C ALA A 595 -18.17 26.21 -3.69
N SER A 596 -17.35 26.99 -4.40
CA SER A 596 -16.78 26.53 -5.66
C SER A 596 -15.72 25.46 -5.43
N LYS A 597 -15.46 24.63 -6.45
CA LYS A 597 -14.38 23.65 -6.40
C LYS A 597 -13.01 24.29 -6.09
N HIS A 598 -12.79 25.52 -6.55
CA HIS A 598 -11.55 26.26 -6.30
C HIS A 598 -11.42 26.66 -4.83
N TYR A 599 -12.51 27.12 -4.22
CA TYR A 599 -12.54 27.46 -2.79
C TYR A 599 -12.28 26.22 -1.93
N LEU A 600 -12.95 25.10 -2.23
CA LEU A 600 -12.72 23.81 -1.56
C LEU A 600 -11.26 23.37 -1.69
N GLY A 601 -10.69 23.44 -2.89
CA GLY A 601 -9.29 23.10 -3.13
C GLY A 601 -8.31 23.97 -2.36
N ALA A 602 -8.62 25.25 -2.15
CA ALA A 602 -7.80 26.16 -1.35
C ALA A 602 -7.87 25.85 0.15
N ILE A 603 -9.05 25.51 0.68
CA ILE A 603 -9.21 25.01 2.06
C ILE A 603 -8.36 23.76 2.27
N HIS A 604 -8.48 22.77 1.37
CA HIS A 604 -7.67 21.55 1.46
C HIS A 604 -6.17 21.82 1.36
N THR A 605 -5.76 22.73 0.48
CA THR A 605 -4.36 23.15 0.35
C THR A 605 -3.84 23.79 1.64
N TYR A 606 -4.64 24.65 2.27
CA TYR A 606 -4.29 25.29 3.55
C TYR A 606 -4.09 24.25 4.65
N SER A 607 -5.00 23.30 4.77
CA SER A 607 -4.89 22.19 5.74
C SER A 607 -3.64 21.35 5.52
N VAL A 608 -3.31 21.03 4.26
CA VAL A 608 -2.07 20.31 3.90
C VAL A 608 -0.84 21.11 4.33
N LEU A 609 -0.82 22.42 4.14
CA LEU A 609 0.33 23.27 4.50
C LEU A 609 0.49 23.41 6.02
N ILE A 610 -0.59 23.56 6.78
CA ILE A 610 -0.56 23.54 8.25
C ILE A 610 0.00 22.22 8.76
N LEU A 611 -0.51 21.11 8.24
CA LEU A 611 -0.05 19.77 8.62
C LEU A 611 1.41 19.53 8.22
N THR A 612 1.82 20.02 7.07
CA THR A 612 3.21 19.96 6.63
C THR A 612 4.12 20.68 7.61
N LYS A 613 3.76 21.89 8.04
CA LYS A 613 4.51 22.65 9.04
C LYS A 613 4.58 21.91 10.37
N PHE A 614 3.44 21.39 10.85
CA PHE A 614 3.39 20.65 12.09
C PHE A 614 4.28 19.39 12.05
N TYR A 615 4.18 18.59 10.99
CA TYR A 615 5.01 17.40 10.85
C TYR A 615 6.50 17.72 10.74
N TYR A 616 6.83 18.79 10.04
CA TYR A 616 8.19 19.30 9.96
C TYR A 616 8.74 19.71 11.34
N ASP A 617 7.95 20.40 12.16
CA ASP A 617 8.36 20.82 13.50
C ASP A 617 8.66 19.63 14.41
N GLU A 618 7.86 18.56 14.31
CA GLU A 618 8.09 17.31 15.06
C GLU A 618 9.37 16.59 14.60
N GLN A 619 9.67 16.60 13.29
CA GLN A 619 10.94 16.08 12.77
C GLN A 619 12.13 16.87 13.30
N TRP A 620 12.02 18.20 13.29
CA TRP A 620 13.05 19.09 13.82
C TRP A 620 13.25 18.90 15.33
N HIS A 621 12.17 18.86 16.10
CA HIS A 621 12.23 18.64 17.54
C HIS A 621 12.88 17.29 17.89
N SER A 622 12.52 16.22 17.18
CA SER A 622 13.13 14.89 17.35
C SER A 622 14.64 14.91 17.06
N PHE A 623 15.04 15.68 16.04
CA PHE A 623 16.43 15.86 15.68
C PHE A 623 17.20 16.68 16.74
N GLU A 624 16.62 17.75 17.26
CA GLU A 624 17.19 18.54 18.37
C GLU A 624 17.38 17.70 19.63
N GLN A 625 16.39 16.87 20.00
CA GLN A 625 16.54 15.95 21.13
C GLN A 625 17.70 14.96 20.93
N LEU A 626 17.90 14.48 19.71
CA LEU A 626 19.04 13.63 19.38
C LEU A 626 20.36 14.40 19.53
N LEU A 627 20.43 15.62 19.01
CA LEU A 627 21.60 16.50 19.15
C LEU A 627 21.91 16.82 20.61
N GLN A 628 20.89 17.06 21.44
CA GLN A 628 21.05 17.28 22.87
C GLN A 628 21.60 16.04 23.58
N LYS A 629 21.11 14.84 23.25
CA LYS A 629 21.67 13.58 23.80
C LYS A 629 23.11 13.36 23.40
N VAL A 630 23.46 13.66 22.15
CA VAL A 630 24.85 13.60 21.66
C VAL A 630 25.72 14.62 22.41
N GLN A 631 25.21 15.83 22.63
CA GLN A 631 25.92 16.88 23.36
C GLN A 631 26.11 16.53 24.85
N GLN A 632 25.10 15.96 25.50
CA GLN A 632 25.20 15.46 26.88
C GLN A 632 26.25 14.35 27.03
N LYS A 633 26.56 13.64 25.95
CA LYS A 633 27.59 12.59 25.91
C LYS A 633 28.97 13.12 25.52
N LYS A 634 29.14 14.42 25.29
CA LYS A 634 30.42 15.02 24.92
C LYS A 634 31.54 14.64 25.91
N ASP A 635 31.29 14.80 27.21
CA ASP A 635 32.32 14.56 28.24
C ASP A 635 32.67 13.07 28.39
N ASP A 636 31.69 12.18 28.27
CA ASP A 636 31.90 10.72 28.25
C ASP A 636 32.76 10.31 27.04
N LEU A 637 32.44 10.83 25.85
CA LEU A 637 33.19 10.57 24.62
C LEU A 637 34.60 11.16 24.68
N ARG A 638 34.75 12.36 25.28
CA ARG A 638 36.03 13.01 25.52
C ARG A 638 36.90 12.17 26.45
N ALA A 639 36.33 11.67 27.55
CA ALA A 639 37.04 10.82 28.50
C ALA A 639 37.47 9.49 27.86
N TYR A 640 36.60 8.87 27.06
CA TYR A 640 36.91 7.66 26.31
C TYR A 640 38.04 7.89 25.29
N PHE A 641 38.00 8.98 24.53
CA PHE A 641 39.05 9.36 23.58
C PHE A 641 40.40 9.58 24.27
N ILE A 642 40.41 10.32 25.39
CA ILE A 642 41.63 10.54 26.18
C ILE A 642 42.18 9.21 26.71
N ALA A 643 41.32 8.32 27.22
CA ALA A 643 41.74 7.00 27.71
C ALA A 643 42.38 6.17 26.60
N MET A 644 41.81 6.17 25.40
CA MET A 644 42.38 5.48 24.24
C MET A 644 43.75 6.00 23.81
N VAL A 645 43.95 7.32 23.81
CA VAL A 645 45.21 7.94 23.36
C VAL A 645 46.31 7.88 24.43
N THR A 646 45.95 7.77 25.70
CA THR A 646 46.91 7.78 26.82
C THR A 646 47.38 6.39 27.26
N GLN A 647 46.68 5.31 26.89
CA GLN A 647 46.99 3.95 27.35
C GLN A 647 48.09 3.22 26.56
N ASP A 648 48.54 3.73 25.42
CA ASP A 648 49.56 3.06 24.61
C ASP A 648 50.54 4.06 23.97
N GLN A 649 51.68 4.31 24.65
CA GLN A 649 52.70 5.28 24.20
C GLN A 649 53.45 4.86 22.92
N GLN A 650 53.17 3.71 22.32
CA GLN A 650 53.81 3.27 21.08
C GLN A 650 52.93 3.36 19.84
N SER A 651 51.64 3.69 19.95
CA SER A 651 50.75 3.83 18.79
C SER A 651 50.62 5.30 18.35
N ASP A 652 51.41 5.60 17.32
CA ASP A 652 51.47 6.78 16.45
C ASP A 652 50.25 7.75 16.53
N PRO A 653 50.45 9.08 16.71
CA PRO A 653 49.43 10.12 16.54
C PRO A 653 48.59 9.99 15.26
N ARG A 654 49.13 9.37 14.19
CA ARG A 654 48.36 9.02 13.00
C ARG A 654 47.26 7.99 13.26
N PHE A 655 47.49 7.00 14.12
CA PHE A 655 46.47 6.00 14.47
C PHE A 655 45.32 6.64 15.25
N ALA A 656 45.62 7.54 16.20
CA ALA A 656 44.61 8.32 16.89
C ALA A 656 43.81 9.22 15.94
N ALA A 657 44.45 9.87 14.97
CA ALA A 657 43.77 10.68 13.96
C ALA A 657 42.92 9.83 12.98
N VAL A 658 43.40 8.65 12.58
CA VAL A 658 42.67 7.70 11.72
C VAL A 658 41.48 7.11 12.45
N LEU A 659 41.61 6.79 13.74
CA LEU A 659 40.51 6.27 14.54
C LEU A 659 39.50 7.36 14.88
N ALA A 660 39.93 8.59 15.19
CA ALA A 660 39.02 9.73 15.36
C ALA A 660 38.23 10.00 14.06
N ASN A 661 38.88 9.96 12.91
CA ASN A 661 38.21 10.03 11.62
C ASN A 661 37.31 8.82 11.36
N SER A 662 37.68 7.62 11.83
CA SER A 662 36.85 6.42 11.70
C SER A 662 35.60 6.50 12.57
N ILE A 663 35.72 6.96 13.83
CA ILE A 663 34.58 7.21 14.72
C ILE A 663 33.73 8.35 14.16
N PHE A 664 34.33 9.43 13.66
CA PHE A 664 33.59 10.51 13.00
C PHE A 664 32.87 10.02 11.75
N THR A 665 33.54 9.25 10.88
CA THR A 665 32.92 8.68 9.67
C THR A 665 31.84 7.69 10.04
N THR A 666 32.04 6.89 11.10
CA THR A 666 31.06 5.92 11.59
C THR A 666 29.88 6.63 12.22
N VAL A 667 30.06 7.71 12.99
CA VAL A 667 28.97 8.51 13.59
C VAL A 667 28.26 9.36 12.53
N SER A 668 28.97 9.91 11.54
CA SER A 668 28.35 10.57 10.38
C SER A 668 27.58 9.57 9.53
N GLN A 669 28.15 8.42 9.19
CA GLN A 669 27.41 7.33 8.53
C GLN A 669 26.27 6.85 9.41
N TYR A 670 26.45 6.76 10.72
CA TYR A 670 25.38 6.42 11.64
C TYR A 670 24.27 7.46 11.58
N CYS A 671 24.54 8.76 11.61
CA CYS A 671 23.52 9.79 11.51
C CYS A 671 22.86 9.83 10.10
N GLU A 672 23.64 9.65 9.04
CA GLU A 672 23.20 9.67 7.63
C GLU A 672 22.46 8.38 7.20
N THR A 673 22.82 7.22 7.75
CA THR A 673 22.33 5.89 7.31
C THR A 673 21.65 5.05 8.40
N GLU A 674 21.81 5.38 9.68
CA GLU A 674 21.19 4.65 10.81
C GLU A 674 20.31 5.54 11.70
N GLY A 675 20.53 6.85 11.77
CA GLY A 675 19.72 7.86 12.45
C GLY A 675 18.57 8.28 11.56
N ALA A 676 18.88 8.61 10.29
CA ALA A 676 17.88 8.73 9.24
C ALA A 676 17.11 7.42 9.05
N LYS A 677 17.77 6.26 9.16
CA LYS A 677 17.12 4.95 9.08
C LYS A 677 16.42 4.53 10.36
N LYS A 678 16.76 4.98 11.57
CA LYS A 678 15.96 4.76 12.79
C LYS A 678 14.79 5.72 12.90
N ILE A 679 14.91 6.93 12.37
CA ILE A 679 13.78 7.85 12.16
C ILE A 679 12.88 7.28 11.07
N HIS A 680 13.46 6.78 9.97
CA HIS A 680 12.75 6.12 8.88
C HIS A 680 12.19 4.76 9.29
N ASP A 681 12.83 3.96 10.16
CA ASP A 681 12.41 2.64 10.61
C ASP A 681 11.40 2.76 11.75
N ARG A 682 11.50 3.78 12.62
CA ARG A 682 10.40 4.12 13.56
C ARG A 682 9.17 4.69 12.84
N THR A 683 9.33 5.30 11.67
CA THR A 683 8.20 5.65 10.80
C THR A 683 7.81 4.53 9.83
N ALA A 684 8.71 3.63 9.42
CA ALA A 684 8.49 2.57 8.43
C ALA A 684 7.99 1.26 9.05
N ASP A 685 8.23 1.02 10.35
CA ASP A 685 7.55 -0.05 11.11
C ASP A 685 6.04 0.18 11.25
N LYS A 686 5.53 1.35 10.82
CA LYS A 686 4.09 1.59 10.63
C LYS A 686 3.70 2.11 9.23
N SER A 687 4.63 2.54 8.38
CA SER A 687 4.32 3.14 7.04
C SER A 687 4.90 2.41 5.83
N ALA A 688 5.69 1.34 6.00
CA ALA A 688 6.01 0.48 4.87
C ALA A 688 4.77 -0.35 4.53
N PHE A 689 3.89 0.14 3.64
CA PHE A 689 3.10 -0.64 2.65
C PHE A 689 2.05 0.22 1.91
N THR A 690 2.27 1.52 1.65
CA THR A 690 1.25 2.40 1.01
C THR A 690 1.68 3.10 -0.29
N GLN A 691 2.71 2.65 -1.01
CA GLN A 691 3.00 3.20 -2.35
C GLN A 691 2.81 2.20 -3.50
N PRO A 692 1.70 2.29 -4.27
CA PRO A 692 1.60 1.71 -5.61
C PRO A 692 2.68 2.25 -6.58
N SER A 693 3.19 3.46 -6.35
CA SER A 693 4.30 4.05 -7.12
C SER A 693 5.66 3.47 -6.76
N LEU A 694 5.90 3.08 -5.51
CA LEU A 694 7.10 2.38 -5.06
C LEU A 694 7.05 0.92 -5.48
N LEU A 695 5.88 0.27 -5.42
CA LEU A 695 5.67 -1.07 -6.00
C LEU A 695 5.80 -1.05 -7.53
N LYS A 696 5.36 0.01 -8.21
CA LYS A 696 5.59 0.19 -9.65
C LYS A 696 7.05 0.54 -9.95
N LYS A 697 7.74 1.30 -9.09
CA LYS A 697 9.18 1.59 -9.21
C LYS A 697 10.06 0.39 -8.86
N ILE A 698 9.67 -0.41 -7.88
CA ILE A 698 10.36 -1.64 -7.47
C ILE A 698 10.08 -2.71 -8.50
N ASN A 699 8.84 -2.87 -8.99
CA ASN A 699 8.56 -3.77 -10.10
C ASN A 699 9.20 -3.29 -11.39
N SER A 700 9.23 -1.98 -11.69
CA SER A 700 9.92 -1.48 -12.87
C SER A 700 11.43 -1.55 -12.73
N GLN A 701 12.00 -1.32 -11.54
CA GLN A 701 13.44 -1.44 -11.28
C GLN A 701 13.86 -2.92 -11.24
N ILE A 702 13.02 -3.81 -10.70
CA ILE A 702 13.23 -5.26 -10.77
C ILE A 702 13.04 -5.75 -12.20
N GLU A 703 12.04 -5.27 -12.96
CA GLU A 703 11.89 -5.61 -14.37
C GLU A 703 13.03 -5.02 -15.22
N GLU A 704 13.49 -3.82 -14.92
CA GLU A 704 14.63 -3.16 -15.60
C GLU A 704 15.96 -3.82 -15.20
N ASP A 705 16.16 -4.20 -13.95
CA ASP A 705 17.34 -4.93 -13.49
C ASP A 705 17.29 -6.39 -13.94
N LEU A 706 16.12 -7.02 -14.05
CA LEU A 706 15.94 -8.35 -14.64
C LEU A 706 16.10 -8.32 -16.15
N ASP A 707 15.59 -7.31 -16.84
CA ASP A 707 15.83 -7.13 -18.28
C ASP A 707 17.26 -6.72 -18.56
N LYS A 708 17.92 -5.98 -17.66
CA LYS A 708 19.35 -5.67 -17.74
C LYS A 708 20.19 -6.91 -17.46
N LEU A 709 19.88 -7.70 -16.44
CA LEU A 709 20.54 -8.99 -16.17
C LEU A 709 20.27 -10.00 -17.30
N ARG A 710 19.06 -10.00 -17.88
CA ARG A 710 18.69 -10.82 -19.04
C ARG A 710 19.39 -10.36 -20.30
N THR A 711 19.48 -9.07 -20.53
CA THR A 711 20.22 -8.47 -21.65
C THR A 711 21.72 -8.69 -21.49
N ASP A 712 22.25 -8.63 -20.27
CA ASP A 712 23.66 -8.88 -19.94
C ASP A 712 23.99 -10.38 -20.05
N CYS A 713 23.11 -11.27 -19.59
CA CYS A 713 23.24 -12.71 -19.81
C CYS A 713 23.08 -13.10 -21.27
N ASP A 714 22.13 -12.49 -22.01
CA ASP A 714 21.95 -12.69 -23.45
C ASP A 714 23.11 -12.08 -24.22
N LEU A 715 23.73 -10.98 -23.76
CA LEU A 715 24.96 -10.40 -24.31
C LEU A 715 26.18 -11.28 -24.01
N ILE A 716 26.27 -11.90 -22.84
CA ILE A 716 27.35 -12.85 -22.50
C ILE A 716 27.19 -14.13 -23.30
N LEU A 717 25.97 -14.67 -23.41
CA LEU A 717 25.66 -15.84 -24.21
C LEU A 717 25.82 -15.56 -25.69
N LYS A 718 25.33 -14.42 -26.19
CA LYS A 718 25.51 -13.98 -27.57
C LYS A 718 26.97 -13.67 -27.84
N TRP A 719 27.73 -13.03 -26.95
CA TRP A 719 29.17 -12.83 -27.11
C TRP A 719 29.94 -14.14 -27.10
N PHE A 720 29.57 -15.11 -26.24
CA PHE A 720 30.20 -16.43 -26.18
C PHE A 720 29.85 -17.27 -27.42
N THR A 721 28.62 -17.19 -27.89
CA THR A 721 28.13 -17.86 -29.11
C THR A 721 28.72 -17.19 -30.35
N ASP A 722 28.73 -15.85 -30.43
CA ASP A 722 29.35 -15.06 -31.48
C ASP A 722 30.88 -15.19 -31.45
N LYS A 723 31.52 -15.48 -30.31
CA LYS A 723 32.95 -15.81 -30.24
C LYS A 723 33.24 -17.25 -30.61
N LEU A 724 32.34 -18.18 -30.32
CA LEU A 724 32.38 -19.54 -30.86
C LEU A 724 32.17 -19.54 -32.38
N ASP A 725 31.24 -18.72 -32.88
CA ASP A 725 30.91 -18.55 -34.30
C ASP A 725 31.92 -17.67 -35.05
N GLN A 726 32.52 -16.68 -34.39
CA GLN A 726 33.70 -15.97 -34.90
C GLN A 726 34.96 -16.83 -34.79
N SER A 727 35.08 -17.76 -33.84
CA SER A 727 36.18 -18.73 -33.84
C SER A 727 35.99 -19.84 -34.88
N SER A 728 34.77 -20.06 -35.35
CA SER A 728 34.46 -20.93 -36.49
C SER A 728 34.61 -20.23 -37.85
N ASN A 729 34.56 -18.88 -37.89
CA ASN A 729 34.68 -18.06 -39.12
C ASN A 729 35.91 -17.13 -39.22
N CYS A 730 36.66 -16.86 -38.15
CA CYS A 730 37.99 -16.26 -38.24
C CYS A 730 38.97 -17.37 -38.62
N GLY A 731 39.85 -17.12 -39.60
CA GLY A 731 40.75 -18.09 -40.18
C GLY A 731 41.70 -18.78 -39.19
N ILE A 732 41.21 -19.81 -38.51
CA ILE A 732 41.98 -20.74 -37.69
C ILE A 732 42.17 -22.04 -38.48
N ASP A 733 42.99 -21.97 -39.53
CA ASP A 733 43.51 -23.16 -40.24
C ASP A 733 44.32 -24.10 -39.31
N GLY A 734 44.69 -23.63 -38.12
CA GLY A 734 45.39 -24.42 -37.10
C GLY A 734 44.50 -25.38 -36.28
N PHE A 735 43.22 -25.07 -36.06
CA PHE A 735 42.32 -25.90 -35.23
C PHE A 735 41.50 -26.90 -36.05
N ARG A 736 41.32 -26.67 -37.37
CA ARG A 736 40.75 -27.67 -38.29
C ARG A 736 41.63 -28.92 -38.48
N LYS A 737 42.90 -28.90 -38.01
CA LYS A 737 43.80 -30.07 -37.97
C LYS A 737 43.85 -30.80 -36.61
N MET A 738 42.95 -30.47 -35.67
CA MET A 738 42.72 -31.31 -34.49
C MET A 738 41.49 -32.18 -34.73
N THR A 739 41.63 -33.17 -35.61
CA THR A 739 40.53 -34.10 -35.90
C THR A 739 40.32 -35.11 -34.77
N PHE A 740 41.29 -35.30 -33.86
CA PHE A 740 41.20 -36.31 -32.80
C PHE A 740 41.84 -35.85 -31.48
N ILE A 741 41.24 -36.19 -30.33
CA ILE A 741 41.81 -35.91 -28.98
C ILE A 741 43.23 -36.45 -28.79
N ASN A 742 43.64 -37.39 -29.65
CA ASN A 742 44.98 -37.95 -29.71
C ASN A 742 46.04 -36.90 -30.04
N ASP A 743 45.67 -35.79 -30.68
CA ASP A 743 46.53 -34.64 -30.92
C ASP A 743 46.84 -33.83 -29.67
N ILE A 744 46.07 -33.99 -28.59
CA ILE A 744 46.12 -33.15 -27.37
C ILE A 744 46.80 -33.88 -26.22
N PHE A 745 46.59 -35.19 -26.12
CA PHE A 745 47.12 -36.01 -25.04
C PHE A 745 47.86 -37.24 -25.57
N THR A 746 49.09 -37.44 -25.10
CA THR A 746 49.88 -38.67 -25.29
C THR A 746 49.92 -39.49 -24.01
N ALA A 747 49.60 -40.79 -24.12
CA ALA A 747 49.65 -41.72 -23.00
C ALA A 747 51.05 -42.31 -22.86
N SER A 748 51.47 -42.64 -21.64
CA SER A 748 52.80 -43.17 -21.41
C SER A 748 53.03 -44.60 -21.92
N ASN A 749 52.02 -45.49 -22.04
CA ASN A 749 52.16 -46.89 -22.53
C ASN A 749 50.81 -47.66 -22.75
N SER A 750 49.95 -47.36 -23.75
CA SER A 750 48.68 -48.12 -23.90
C SER A 750 48.15 -48.30 -25.32
N SER A 751 47.46 -49.42 -25.58
CA SER A 751 46.72 -49.72 -26.82
C SER A 751 45.55 -48.75 -27.07
N ASP A 752 45.23 -48.51 -28.34
CA ASP A 752 44.51 -47.31 -28.81
C ASP A 752 43.07 -47.12 -28.30
N ASN A 753 42.32 -48.19 -28.02
CA ASN A 753 40.89 -48.06 -27.68
C ASN A 753 40.59 -47.67 -26.23
N LEU A 754 41.40 -48.09 -25.24
CA LEU A 754 41.27 -47.55 -23.87
C LEU A 754 41.75 -46.08 -23.79
N SER A 755 42.48 -45.60 -24.80
CA SER A 755 43.10 -44.28 -24.80
C SER A 755 42.08 -43.15 -25.00
N LEU A 756 41.03 -43.34 -25.80
CA LEU A 756 40.06 -42.28 -26.12
C LEU A 756 39.21 -41.86 -24.92
N ILE A 757 38.73 -42.83 -24.13
CA ILE A 757 37.90 -42.58 -22.94
C ILE A 757 38.70 -41.84 -21.87
N ASN A 758 39.90 -42.33 -21.58
CA ASN A 758 40.77 -41.70 -20.59
C ASN A 758 41.25 -40.31 -21.05
N LYS A 759 41.50 -40.10 -22.35
CA LYS A 759 41.82 -38.78 -22.90
C LYS A 759 40.63 -37.81 -22.77
N GLY A 760 39.39 -38.28 -22.93
CA GLY A 760 38.19 -37.47 -22.67
C GLY A 760 38.09 -37.01 -21.20
N ARG A 761 38.43 -37.91 -20.27
CA ARG A 761 38.56 -37.58 -18.85
C ARG A 761 39.69 -36.57 -18.60
N CYS A 762 40.84 -36.71 -19.27
CA CYS A 762 41.91 -35.73 -19.19
C CYS A 762 41.47 -34.33 -19.65
N MET A 763 40.69 -34.23 -20.73
CA MET A 763 40.14 -32.95 -21.19
C MET A 763 39.20 -32.32 -20.15
N SER A 764 38.36 -33.14 -19.53
CA SER A 764 37.40 -32.66 -18.52
C SER A 764 38.11 -32.12 -17.27
N LEU A 765 39.15 -32.83 -16.81
CA LEU A 765 40.00 -32.40 -15.71
C LEU A 765 40.79 -31.13 -16.06
N LEU A 766 41.29 -31.03 -17.30
CA LEU A 766 42.02 -29.86 -17.80
C LEU A 766 41.13 -28.61 -17.82
N LEU A 767 39.91 -28.74 -18.35
CA LEU A 767 38.94 -27.65 -18.37
C LEU A 767 38.55 -27.24 -16.94
N ARG A 768 38.30 -28.21 -16.06
CA ARG A 768 37.99 -27.94 -14.64
C ARG A 768 39.11 -27.16 -13.95
N ALA A 769 40.37 -27.58 -14.13
CA ALA A 769 41.53 -26.88 -13.57
C ALA A 769 41.65 -25.45 -14.12
N GLN A 770 41.42 -25.26 -15.42
CA GLN A 770 41.44 -23.94 -16.05
C GLN A 770 40.33 -23.03 -15.50
N PHE A 771 39.11 -23.52 -15.35
CA PHE A 771 38.00 -22.74 -14.81
C PHE A 771 38.16 -22.41 -13.32
N LYS A 772 38.84 -23.28 -12.56
CA LYS A 772 39.27 -23.00 -11.18
C LYS A 772 40.47 -22.06 -11.06
N ARG A 773 41.08 -21.67 -12.19
CA ARG A 773 42.34 -20.90 -12.26
C ARG A 773 43.50 -21.56 -11.50
N GLU A 774 43.54 -22.90 -11.51
CA GLU A 774 44.66 -23.64 -10.94
C GLU A 774 45.91 -23.39 -11.81
N HIS A 775 46.90 -22.67 -11.26
CA HIS A 775 48.13 -22.31 -11.95
C HIS A 775 49.37 -22.82 -11.20
N PRO A 776 50.28 -23.55 -11.87
CA PRO A 776 50.26 -23.93 -13.28
C PRO A 776 49.24 -25.04 -13.59
N ILE A 777 48.64 -25.02 -14.78
CA ILE A 777 47.78 -26.11 -15.24
C ILE A 777 48.61 -27.39 -15.35
N PRO A 778 48.13 -28.54 -14.84
CA PRO A 778 48.88 -29.77 -14.88
C PRO A 778 49.21 -30.18 -16.31
N LYS A 779 50.50 -30.23 -16.66
CA LYS A 779 50.96 -30.77 -17.95
C LYS A 779 50.81 -32.28 -18.06
N GLN A 780 50.65 -32.93 -16.93
CA GLN A 780 50.46 -34.37 -16.78
C GLN A 780 49.19 -34.62 -15.97
N ILE A 781 48.28 -35.40 -16.52
CA ILE A 781 46.98 -35.71 -15.92
C ILE A 781 46.91 -37.22 -15.70
N PRO A 782 46.97 -37.68 -14.44
CA PRO A 782 46.85 -39.10 -14.12
C PRO A 782 45.37 -39.52 -14.21
N VAL A 783 45.05 -40.45 -15.11
CA VAL A 783 43.71 -41.05 -15.24
C VAL A 783 43.85 -42.56 -15.29
N SER A 784 43.13 -43.28 -14.41
CA SER A 784 43.11 -44.75 -14.39
C SER A 784 44.51 -45.40 -14.29
N ARG A 785 45.41 -44.82 -13.48
CA ARG A 785 46.83 -45.23 -13.30
C ARG A 785 47.75 -45.03 -14.52
N ILE A 786 47.26 -44.41 -15.59
CA ILE A 786 48.07 -44.00 -16.75
C ILE A 786 48.26 -42.49 -16.70
N ILE A 787 49.48 -42.04 -16.94
CA ILE A 787 49.80 -40.61 -17.00
C ILE A 787 49.66 -40.14 -18.44
N TYR A 788 48.76 -39.19 -18.66
CA TYR A 788 48.59 -38.53 -19.95
C TYR A 788 49.30 -37.19 -19.91
N SER A 789 50.24 -36.98 -20.83
CA SER A 789 50.92 -35.69 -20.99
C SER A 789 50.26 -34.88 -22.09
N LEU A 790 50.18 -33.56 -21.91
CA LEU A 790 49.81 -32.65 -22.98
C LEU A 790 50.87 -32.70 -24.08
N THR A 791 50.43 -32.83 -25.32
CA THR A 791 51.29 -32.61 -26.49
C THR A 791 51.58 -31.12 -26.64
N LYS A 792 52.54 -30.75 -27.49
CA LYS A 792 52.79 -29.33 -27.79
C LYS A 792 51.56 -28.59 -28.31
N LYS A 793 50.72 -29.29 -29.09
CA LYS A 793 49.43 -28.77 -29.55
C LYS A 793 48.44 -28.56 -28.39
N GLY A 794 48.39 -29.49 -27.43
CA GLY A 794 47.59 -29.37 -26.22
C GLY A 794 48.05 -28.22 -25.30
N GLU A 795 49.36 -28.02 -25.15
CA GLU A 795 49.90 -26.87 -24.42
C GLU A 795 49.47 -25.54 -25.04
N ASN A 796 49.59 -25.39 -26.36
CA ASN A 796 49.18 -24.17 -27.06
C ASN A 796 47.68 -23.89 -26.91
N MET A 797 46.84 -24.93 -26.91
CA MET A 797 45.40 -24.81 -26.65
C MET A 797 45.13 -24.29 -25.23
N VAL A 798 45.85 -24.79 -24.23
CA VAL A 798 45.71 -24.34 -22.84
C VAL A 798 46.09 -22.87 -22.69
N GLU A 799 47.19 -22.44 -23.30
CA GLU A 799 47.64 -21.04 -23.26
C GLU A 799 46.60 -20.09 -23.90
N GLU A 800 46.01 -20.49 -25.04
CA GLU A 800 44.95 -19.69 -25.68
C GLU A 800 43.66 -19.65 -24.85
N LEU A 801 43.25 -20.77 -24.25
CA LEU A 801 42.13 -20.78 -23.31
C LEU A 801 42.41 -19.84 -22.11
N GLN A 802 43.63 -19.83 -21.59
CA GLN A 802 44.01 -18.99 -20.45
C GLN A 802 43.93 -17.50 -20.78
N LYS A 803 44.39 -17.11 -21.97
CA LYS A 803 44.24 -15.74 -22.49
C LYS A 803 42.77 -15.37 -22.63
N CYS A 804 41.91 -16.27 -23.09
CA CYS A 804 40.48 -16.02 -23.22
C CYS A 804 39.80 -15.82 -21.86
N PHE A 805 40.07 -16.69 -20.88
CA PHE A 805 39.44 -16.64 -19.56
C PHE A 805 39.95 -15.50 -18.67
N SER A 806 41.16 -14.98 -18.93
CA SER A 806 41.69 -13.80 -18.23
C SER A 806 40.88 -12.51 -18.48
N LYS A 807 40.01 -12.49 -19.50
CA LYS A 807 39.19 -11.33 -19.88
C LYS A 807 37.77 -11.34 -19.31
N ILE A 808 37.37 -12.37 -18.55
CA ILE A 808 36.02 -12.47 -17.97
C ILE A 808 35.97 -11.68 -16.64
N PRO A 809 35.04 -10.72 -16.45
CA PRO A 809 35.13 -9.72 -15.38
C PRO A 809 34.73 -10.20 -13.98
N TYR A 810 34.03 -11.34 -13.85
CA TYR A 810 33.45 -11.81 -12.58
C TYR A 810 33.91 -13.23 -12.22
N PRO A 811 34.99 -13.37 -11.44
CA PRO A 811 35.62 -14.67 -11.17
C PRO A 811 34.99 -15.51 -10.04
N GLY A 812 34.05 -14.96 -9.26
CA GLY A 812 33.55 -15.59 -8.04
C GLY A 812 32.47 -16.66 -8.23
N GLU A 813 31.61 -16.54 -9.24
CA GLU A 813 30.41 -17.38 -9.40
C GLU A 813 30.63 -18.59 -10.31
N VAL A 814 31.54 -18.47 -11.28
CA VAL A 814 31.90 -19.55 -12.22
C VAL A 814 32.44 -20.80 -11.50
N PRO A 815 33.31 -20.68 -10.47
CA PRO A 815 33.76 -21.83 -9.70
C PRO A 815 32.64 -22.56 -8.95
N ILE A 816 31.62 -21.83 -8.48
CA ILE A 816 30.48 -22.39 -7.73
C ILE A 816 29.60 -23.24 -8.66
N ILE A 817 29.25 -22.70 -9.83
CA ILE A 817 28.46 -23.42 -10.85
C ILE A 817 29.20 -24.69 -11.30
N ILE A 818 30.52 -24.61 -11.47
CA ILE A 818 31.33 -25.75 -11.91
C ILE A 818 31.48 -26.81 -10.82
N GLU A 819 31.57 -26.41 -9.55
CA GLU A 819 31.60 -27.38 -8.45
C GLU A 819 30.24 -28.08 -8.25
N MET A 820 29.13 -27.40 -8.53
CA MET A 820 27.79 -28.02 -8.56
C MET A 820 27.61 -28.99 -9.74
N MET A 821 28.36 -28.82 -10.82
CA MET A 821 28.30 -29.68 -12.02
C MET A 821 29.38 -30.78 -12.04
N LYS A 822 30.16 -30.91 -10.96
CA LYS A 822 31.31 -31.82 -10.83
C LYS A 822 31.01 -33.25 -11.29
N ASP A 823 29.86 -33.80 -10.90
CA ASP A 823 29.48 -35.18 -11.22
C ASP A 823 29.13 -35.38 -12.72
N LYS A 824 28.79 -34.29 -13.44
CA LYS A 824 28.52 -34.31 -14.88
C LYS A 824 29.82 -34.20 -15.70
N PHE A 825 30.89 -33.65 -15.14
CA PHE A 825 32.20 -33.55 -15.81
C PHE A 825 32.91 -34.91 -15.96
N ASP A 826 32.66 -35.85 -15.05
CA ASP A 826 33.31 -37.17 -15.06
C ASP A 826 32.80 -38.11 -16.18
N PHE A 827 31.70 -37.74 -16.86
CA PHE A 827 31.03 -38.53 -17.91
C PHE A 827 31.16 -37.96 -19.34
N ILE A 828 31.99 -36.94 -19.56
CA ILE A 828 32.13 -36.30 -20.87
C ILE A 828 32.96 -37.19 -21.81
N TYR A 829 32.28 -37.88 -22.73
CA TYR A 829 32.88 -38.38 -23.96
C TYR A 829 33.03 -37.22 -24.97
N ILE A 830 34.05 -37.23 -25.82
CA ILE A 830 34.32 -36.17 -26.81
C ILE A 830 33.12 -35.89 -27.73
N LEU A 831 32.38 -36.94 -28.09
CA LEU A 831 31.16 -36.83 -28.90
C LEU A 831 30.02 -36.11 -28.16
N ASN A 832 30.10 -36.06 -26.83
CA ASN A 832 29.10 -35.49 -25.95
C ASN A 832 29.48 -34.11 -25.41
N LEU A 833 30.53 -33.45 -25.89
CA LEU A 833 30.78 -32.05 -25.48
C LEU A 833 29.65 -31.12 -25.99
N HIS A 834 29.17 -31.38 -27.21
CA HIS A 834 27.98 -30.74 -27.76
C HIS A 834 26.71 -31.11 -26.95
N ASN A 835 26.56 -32.38 -26.58
CA ASN A 835 25.46 -32.84 -25.73
C ASN A 835 25.55 -32.31 -24.29
N PHE A 836 26.76 -32.03 -23.79
CA PHE A 836 27.02 -31.40 -22.50
C PHE A 836 26.62 -29.93 -22.55
N ILE A 837 27.01 -29.19 -23.60
CA ILE A 837 26.57 -27.80 -23.80
C ILE A 837 25.05 -27.75 -23.98
N THR A 838 24.47 -28.71 -24.70
CA THR A 838 23.02 -28.83 -24.89
C THR A 838 22.31 -29.22 -23.58
N SER A 839 22.88 -30.13 -22.80
CA SER A 839 22.38 -30.50 -21.46
C SER A 839 22.52 -29.35 -20.47
N CYS A 840 23.58 -28.54 -20.54
CA CYS A 840 23.70 -27.32 -19.76
C CYS A 840 22.57 -26.35 -20.12
N LYS A 841 22.25 -26.22 -21.41
CA LYS A 841 21.15 -25.39 -21.91
C LYS A 841 19.78 -25.92 -21.48
N GLU A 842 19.56 -27.24 -21.54
CA GLU A 842 18.32 -27.91 -21.13
C GLU A 842 18.14 -27.91 -19.62
N GLU A 843 19.21 -28.10 -18.83
CA GLU A 843 19.17 -28.00 -17.37
C GLU A 843 18.99 -26.54 -16.93
N LEU A 844 19.56 -25.56 -17.66
CA LEU A 844 19.24 -24.13 -17.46
C LEU A 844 17.78 -23.84 -17.80
N LEU A 845 17.20 -24.44 -18.84
CA LEU A 845 15.78 -24.34 -19.17
C LEU A 845 14.89 -25.11 -18.16
N GLY A 846 15.40 -26.17 -17.56
CA GLY A 846 14.80 -26.94 -16.47
C GLY A 846 14.80 -26.17 -15.16
N ILE A 847 15.90 -25.48 -14.84
CA ILE A 847 16.00 -24.50 -13.75
C ILE A 847 15.09 -23.32 -14.06
N ARG A 848 15.03 -22.84 -15.32
CA ARG A 848 14.10 -21.79 -15.76
C ARG A 848 12.65 -22.19 -15.54
N SER A 849 12.25 -23.43 -15.83
CA SER A 849 10.87 -23.92 -15.63
C SER A 849 10.54 -24.31 -14.19
N LYS A 850 11.49 -24.88 -13.43
CA LYS A 850 11.36 -25.10 -11.97
C LYS A 850 11.29 -23.77 -11.22
N ASN A 851 12.15 -22.82 -11.58
CA ASN A 851 12.10 -21.47 -11.05
C ASN A 851 10.83 -20.78 -11.51
N GLN A 852 10.35 -20.95 -12.75
CA GLN A 852 9.05 -20.40 -13.17
C GLN A 852 7.88 -21.01 -12.40
N GLY A 853 7.96 -22.28 -11.98
CA GLY A 853 7.01 -22.94 -11.06
C GLY A 853 7.12 -22.45 -9.60
N GLN A 854 8.34 -22.25 -9.10
CA GLN A 854 8.60 -21.69 -7.77
C GLN A 854 8.31 -20.18 -7.70
N PHE A 855 8.52 -19.46 -8.80
CA PHE A 855 8.18 -18.04 -8.98
C PHE A 855 6.71 -17.86 -9.25
N SER A 856 5.99 -18.78 -9.91
CA SER A 856 4.52 -18.72 -9.99
C SER A 856 3.87 -19.15 -8.67
N SER A 857 4.49 -20.04 -7.89
CA SER A 857 4.12 -20.30 -6.50
C SER A 857 4.42 -19.10 -5.58
N ALA A 858 5.58 -18.46 -5.73
CA ALA A 858 5.94 -17.24 -5.00
C ALA A 858 5.07 -16.06 -5.44
N THR A 859 4.73 -15.94 -6.73
CA THR A 859 3.81 -14.92 -7.27
C THR A 859 2.37 -15.22 -6.88
N GLN A 860 1.95 -16.48 -6.76
CA GLN A 860 0.65 -16.83 -6.16
C GLN A 860 0.64 -16.55 -4.66
N SER A 861 1.76 -16.77 -3.96
CA SER A 861 1.90 -16.45 -2.54
C SER A 861 1.95 -14.94 -2.31
N LEU A 862 2.63 -14.20 -3.19
CA LEU A 862 2.68 -12.74 -3.23
C LEU A 862 1.32 -12.16 -3.65
N ASN A 863 0.61 -12.77 -4.59
CA ASN A 863 -0.73 -12.35 -4.99
C ASN A 863 -1.76 -12.67 -3.90
N ARG A 864 -1.61 -13.78 -3.17
CA ARG A 864 -2.41 -14.08 -1.95
C ARG A 864 -2.08 -13.10 -0.83
N LEU A 865 -0.81 -12.70 -0.68
CA LEU A 865 -0.36 -11.69 0.28
C LEU A 865 -0.90 -10.30 -0.09
N CYS A 866 -0.77 -9.89 -1.35
CA CYS A 866 -1.32 -8.66 -1.92
C CYS A 866 -2.86 -8.64 -1.85
N TRP A 867 -3.52 -9.78 -2.02
CA TRP A 867 -4.97 -9.91 -1.85
C TRP A 867 -5.36 -9.75 -0.38
N ARG A 868 -4.65 -10.40 0.56
CA ARG A 868 -4.84 -10.20 2.01
C ARG A 868 -4.56 -8.75 2.43
N ILE A 869 -3.55 -8.10 1.86
CA ILE A 869 -3.22 -6.68 2.12
C ILE A 869 -4.32 -5.76 1.59
N LYS A 870 -4.85 -6.02 0.38
CA LYS A 870 -5.95 -5.26 -0.23
C LYS A 870 -7.27 -5.45 0.52
N GLU A 871 -7.51 -6.65 1.05
CA GLU A 871 -8.66 -6.98 1.91
C GLU A 871 -8.54 -6.32 3.29
N THR A 872 -7.33 -6.25 3.86
CA THR A 872 -7.04 -5.54 5.11
C THR A 872 -7.16 -4.02 4.96
N MET A 873 -6.82 -3.48 3.78
CA MET A 873 -6.98 -2.05 3.47
C MET A 873 -8.44 -1.63 3.25
N LEU A 874 -9.27 -2.46 2.62
CA LEU A 874 -10.71 -2.20 2.49
C LEU A 874 -11.44 -2.27 3.84
N ARG A 875 -10.94 -3.05 4.80
CA ARG A 875 -11.52 -3.21 6.15
C ARG A 875 -11.15 -2.08 7.13
N ARG A 876 -10.16 -1.25 6.84
CA ARG A 876 -9.76 -0.06 7.64
C ARG A 876 -10.71 1.14 7.51
N HIS A 877 -11.77 1.04 6.72
CA HIS A 877 -12.80 2.07 6.53
C HIS A 877 -14.06 1.88 7.42
N CYS A 878 -13.99 1.03 8.46
CA CYS A 878 -15.11 0.78 9.38
C CYS A 878 -15.28 1.94 10.38
N LYS A 879 -16.43 2.65 10.31
CA LYS A 879 -16.79 3.77 11.20
C LYS A 879 -17.43 3.35 12.54
N ALA A 880 -17.55 2.04 12.81
CA ALA A 880 -18.23 1.53 13.99
C ALA A 880 -17.31 1.56 15.24
N THR A 881 -17.87 2.01 16.37
CA THR A 881 -17.24 1.89 17.71
C THR A 881 -17.31 0.45 18.20
N CYS A 882 -16.20 -0.13 18.69
CA CYS A 882 -16.14 -1.51 19.19
C CYS A 882 -17.13 -1.70 20.34
N CYS A 883 -18.03 -2.68 20.22
CA CYS A 883 -18.95 -3.09 21.29
C CYS A 883 -18.25 -3.61 22.56
N CYS A 884 -16.95 -3.90 22.46
CA CYS A 884 -16.12 -4.36 23.57
C CYS A 884 -15.59 -3.25 24.49
N CYS A 885 -15.29 -2.07 23.94
CA CYS A 885 -14.55 -1.03 24.65
C CYS A 885 -14.90 0.41 24.23
N GLY A 886 -15.74 0.62 23.22
CA GLY A 886 -16.24 1.93 22.78
C GLY A 886 -15.31 2.70 21.82
N SER A 887 -14.11 2.22 21.50
CA SER A 887 -13.17 2.89 20.58
C SER A 887 -13.40 2.53 19.10
N LEU A 888 -12.96 3.39 18.16
CA LEU A 888 -13.06 3.13 16.71
C LEU A 888 -12.26 1.89 16.29
N CYS A 889 -12.78 1.14 15.31
CA CYS A 889 -12.23 -0.13 14.84
C CYS A 889 -10.82 0.03 14.23
N ASN A 890 -9.79 -0.56 14.85
CA ASN A 890 -8.41 -0.63 14.36
C ASN A 890 -7.90 -2.09 14.23
N ALA A 891 -7.04 -2.33 13.22
CA ALA A 891 -6.69 -3.67 12.72
C ALA A 891 -6.04 -4.61 13.75
N ASP A 892 -5.42 -4.08 14.81
CA ASP A 892 -4.83 -4.90 15.89
C ASP A 892 -5.91 -5.53 16.80
N HIS A 893 -7.13 -5.00 16.81
CA HIS A 893 -8.27 -5.62 17.49
C HIS A 893 -8.94 -6.72 16.66
N GLU A 894 -8.83 -6.70 15.32
CA GLU A 894 -9.48 -7.66 14.43
C GLU A 894 -8.68 -8.96 14.28
N ALA A 895 -7.36 -8.93 14.48
CA ALA A 895 -6.57 -10.15 14.68
C ALA A 895 -7.06 -10.99 15.88
N PHE A 896 -7.88 -10.39 16.76
CA PHE A 896 -8.49 -11.02 17.91
C PHE A 896 -10.01 -11.16 17.85
N ASN A 897 -10.73 -10.47 16.94
CA ASN A 897 -12.20 -10.53 16.87
C ASN A 897 -12.84 -10.03 15.57
N ASN A 898 -13.47 -10.94 14.84
CA ASN A 898 -14.05 -10.66 13.52
C ASN A 898 -15.49 -10.06 13.53
N ALA A 899 -16.06 -9.67 14.68
CA ALA A 899 -17.50 -9.35 14.84
C ALA A 899 -17.92 -7.87 14.60
N CYS A 900 -17.07 -6.99 14.06
CA CYS A 900 -17.40 -5.55 13.94
C CYS A 900 -17.82 -5.06 12.53
N VAL A 901 -18.19 -5.95 11.59
CA VAL A 901 -18.39 -5.56 10.16
C VAL A 901 -19.87 -5.50 9.70
N TRP A 902 -20.88 -5.59 10.59
CA TRP A 902 -22.30 -5.63 10.18
C TRP A 902 -23.25 -4.61 10.86
N VAL A 903 -22.72 -3.48 11.33
CA VAL A 903 -23.49 -2.25 11.60
C VAL A 903 -22.81 -1.12 10.85
#